data_AF-A0A328N9H7-F1
#
_entry.id   AF-A0A328N9H7-F1
#
_cell.length_a   1.000
_cell.length_b   1.000
_cell.length_c   1.000
_cell.angle_alpha   90.00
_cell.angle_beta   90.00
_cell.angle_gamma   90.00
#
_symmetry.space_group_name_H-M   'P 1'
#
loop_
_entity.id
_entity.type
_entity.pdbx_description
1 polymer ?
#
loop_
_entity_poly.entity_id
_entity_poly.type
_entity_poly.pdbx_seq_one_letter_code
_entity_poly.pdbx_strand_id
1 'polypeptide(L)'
;MRKPGTSIDVSETGTATAPRGYANTGVHIGDVNLRTGTPVKTRYRHQVQRIAPGALTGRDAEIARMAEFSRGADTSGGYWCWEAGPWSGKSALMSWFVLHPPESVRIVSFFVTARLAAQNNRNAFVANVLEQLLALLGEDLPPLLNDATQDAHLLGLLDDAADACHERGESLVLVVDGLDEDRGVTVGTEAHSIAALLPERLPASMKVIVSRRPNPPIPTDVGVRHPLLDPAAVRALEPSPAAQVVRGDMERELDSLLLGLPEERDLLGTLVAAGGGLTASDLSSLTGLPEAKVERQLSVVSGRSFSRRDSHYPTVSAPDVFILAHEELQETARRTLGSDGLQPYRDRLDEWAGGHADKGWREPVPDYLLFGYHSLLLAEGNLPKATDLVTNPSRYDRILDRSGSDADALSQINSVLRAATIDGQNLPVAAKLAVHRDHLLDRNSAMTIKLPLAWAKIGHFSRAERLVRLTVQPETECFVLALLSGEMHHRGQVDRAEELLREASAVSASFPDSQRRNWTRSAVVSVLATTGRLDEAERLAKSDAADAGGRSRVIRRVVQEAARASDIARCERLFPLITSPFQQVMALIATADADRSDDFGYLDKALAAHRSLEAGEPKSRTGMLLVKALMRREQRERAAELLDDVETGSRSLQNSSPRAEAMVSTARAAIELGSADRARALIDEALGMLLESGADAETRLRLVAAITYAHVEIGGLEEAQNFADSLEDPFLRSESLVALGGSAASRGEKALAFTCLQMAERMSRFAFGPDRVDRTKATAALISAARGDLREATRIANSITSTATRGKAFVAVAHAAGAHVKHWPTDFLADPSLDVPNFRRVRLALIQGIASAGPTGLAVEMATEISNETQRRRAMTVITEAVATRGQLEEATALAQTIHNNDAVLAAVAEAAATQGQLARVEALCKTFKARGRPNRARSALAEAVARTGDLDRALLIVAGTRPQVLQNRARCAVVVGLAGSGRIADARRVAASVEGVAMRNRAMAALAVAEAEAGNLDRSAVAVAGVTNLGLITESFATTAISRGGGAGRYLLARALLHGSWVGCVVALHRLEPDALSAAESALQETTRHAEIRTPRSSFPAGSRADPIG
;
A
#
# COMPACT_ATOMS: atom_id res chain seq x y z
N MET A 1 -34.03 -26.53 -6.08
CA MET A 1 -35.47 -26.24 -6.23
C MET A 1 -35.68 -24.73 -6.20
N ARG A 2 -36.11 -24.10 -7.31
CA ARG A 2 -36.49 -22.67 -7.36
C ARG A 2 -37.99 -22.54 -7.07
N LYS A 3 -38.39 -21.61 -6.18
CA LYS A 3 -39.81 -21.27 -5.96
C LYS A 3 -40.35 -20.47 -7.17
N PRO A 4 -41.61 -20.69 -7.60
CA PRO A 4 -42.22 -19.94 -8.69
C PRO A 4 -42.65 -18.54 -8.22
N GLY A 5 -42.46 -17.54 -9.08
CA GLY A 5 -42.86 -16.16 -8.82
C GLY A 5 -44.38 -15.99 -8.90
N THR A 6 -44.99 -15.54 -7.81
CA THR A 6 -46.37 -15.03 -7.78
C THR A 6 -46.40 -13.62 -8.36
N SER A 7 -47.13 -13.38 -9.44
CA SER A 7 -47.49 -12.01 -9.84
C SER A 7 -48.58 -11.48 -8.91
N ILE A 8 -48.38 -10.28 -8.38
CA ILE A 8 -49.36 -9.60 -7.53
C ILE A 8 -49.80 -8.36 -8.30
N ASP A 9 -51.05 -8.35 -8.77
CA ASP A 9 -51.66 -7.20 -9.44
C ASP A 9 -52.35 -6.32 -8.40
N VAL A 10 -52.07 -5.02 -8.41
CA VAL A 10 -52.64 -4.06 -7.45
C VAL A 10 -53.22 -2.87 -8.23
N SER A 11 -54.50 -2.58 -8.03
CA SER A 11 -55.20 -1.41 -8.59
C SER A 11 -55.99 -0.68 -7.49
N GLU A 12 -56.29 0.61 -7.69
CA GLU A 12 -57.05 1.49 -6.75
C GLU A 12 -56.39 1.75 -5.38
N THR A 13 -55.09 1.95 -5.40
CA THR A 13 -54.20 1.93 -4.24
C THR A 13 -54.23 3.20 -3.34
N GLY A 14 -54.86 4.29 -3.80
CA GLY A 14 -55.05 5.52 -3.00
C GLY A 14 -53.79 6.38 -2.84
N THR A 15 -53.79 7.34 -1.90
CA THR A 15 -52.66 8.24 -1.56
C THR A 15 -52.16 7.99 -0.14
N ALA A 16 -50.85 7.77 0.04
CA ALA A 16 -50.21 7.68 1.36
C ALA A 16 -49.22 8.82 1.55
N THR A 17 -49.23 9.42 2.74
CA THR A 17 -48.27 10.46 3.13
C THR A 17 -47.70 10.10 4.50
N ALA A 18 -46.38 10.21 4.64
CA ALA A 18 -45.67 10.06 5.91
C ALA A 18 -44.73 11.25 6.09
N PRO A 19 -44.85 12.04 7.16
CA PRO A 19 -44.01 13.22 7.36
C PRO A 19 -42.56 12.89 7.76
N ARG A 20 -42.28 11.72 8.38
CA ARG A 20 -40.93 11.19 8.67
C ARG A 20 -40.89 9.66 8.71
N GLY A 21 -41.22 8.99 7.60
CA GLY A 21 -41.21 7.53 7.53
C GLY A 21 -41.53 6.98 6.15
N TYR A 22 -41.87 5.70 6.08
CA TYR A 22 -42.26 5.03 4.84
C TYR A 22 -43.78 5.00 4.72
N ALA A 23 -44.30 5.59 3.65
CA ALA A 23 -45.70 5.50 3.25
C ALA A 23 -45.77 4.79 1.91
N ASN A 24 -46.50 3.68 1.85
CA ASN A 24 -46.68 2.90 0.63
C ASN A 24 -48.16 2.59 0.43
N THR A 25 -48.64 2.83 -0.78
CA THR A 25 -50.00 2.52 -1.19
C THR A 25 -50.10 1.22 -1.99
N GLY A 26 -48.98 0.57 -2.35
CA GLY A 26 -48.91 -0.70 -3.07
C GLY A 26 -48.32 -1.85 -2.24
N VAL A 27 -47.79 -2.88 -2.90
CA VAL A 27 -47.21 -4.07 -2.23
C VAL A 27 -45.69 -3.92 -2.12
N HIS A 28 -45.15 -4.00 -0.89
CA HIS A 28 -43.71 -4.02 -0.61
C HIS A 28 -43.27 -5.46 -0.31
N ILE A 29 -42.25 -5.97 -1.00
CA ILE A 29 -41.62 -7.27 -0.74
C ILE A 29 -40.14 -7.05 -0.53
N GLY A 30 -39.67 -7.21 0.72
CA GLY A 30 -38.34 -6.84 1.18
C GLY A 30 -38.42 -6.21 2.58
N ASP A 31 -37.27 -5.80 3.14
CA ASP A 31 -37.21 -5.07 4.40
C ASP A 31 -37.23 -3.54 4.14
N VAL A 32 -38.09 -2.81 4.85
CA VAL A 32 -38.09 -1.34 4.85
C VAL A 32 -37.21 -0.84 5.99
N ASN A 33 -36.03 -0.31 5.65
CA ASN A 33 -35.07 0.15 6.65
C ASN A 33 -35.03 1.69 6.71
N LEU A 34 -35.79 2.28 7.63
CA LEU A 34 -35.82 3.73 7.89
C LEU A 34 -34.70 4.13 8.86
N ARG A 35 -33.44 3.89 8.47
CA ARG A 35 -32.20 4.34 9.14
C ARG A 35 -32.14 4.07 10.66
N THR A 36 -31.98 2.79 11.01
CA THR A 36 -31.53 2.24 12.32
C THR A 36 -32.07 2.89 13.61
N GLY A 37 -33.32 2.55 13.94
CA GLY A 37 -33.84 2.53 15.32
C GLY A 37 -33.46 1.26 16.11
N THR A 38 -32.44 0.51 15.69
CA THR A 38 -31.98 -0.73 16.34
C THR A 38 -30.61 -0.47 17.00
N PRO A 39 -30.31 -1.03 18.19
CA PRO A 39 -28.99 -0.87 18.81
C PRO A 39 -27.91 -1.37 17.84
N VAL A 40 -26.88 -0.57 17.60
CA VAL A 40 -25.69 -0.96 16.83
C VAL A 40 -25.11 -2.23 17.46
N LYS A 41 -25.28 -3.38 16.80
CA LYS A 41 -24.72 -4.66 17.22
C LYS A 41 -23.32 -4.80 16.62
N THR A 42 -22.36 -4.08 17.16
CA THR A 42 -20.94 -4.33 16.85
C THR A 42 -20.47 -5.58 17.58
N ARG A 43 -19.46 -6.27 17.02
CA ARG A 43 -18.81 -7.39 17.72
C ARG A 43 -18.18 -6.92 19.03
N TYR A 44 -17.78 -5.65 19.10
CA TYR A 44 -17.30 -4.98 20.30
C TYR A 44 -18.32 -5.00 21.46
N ARG A 45 -19.63 -5.02 21.21
CA ARG A 45 -20.64 -5.16 22.27
C ARG A 45 -20.50 -6.47 23.05
N HIS A 46 -20.12 -7.58 22.39
CA HIS A 46 -19.81 -8.83 23.08
C HIS A 46 -18.59 -8.71 24.00
N GLN A 47 -17.64 -7.84 23.66
CA GLN A 47 -16.51 -7.54 24.54
C GLN A 47 -16.98 -6.76 25.79
N VAL A 48 -17.82 -5.75 25.64
CA VAL A 48 -18.38 -4.98 26.77
C VAL A 48 -19.25 -5.85 27.67
N GLN A 49 -20.08 -6.75 27.11
CA GLN A 49 -20.90 -7.70 27.88
C GLN A 49 -20.09 -8.61 28.80
N ARG A 50 -18.82 -8.88 28.47
CA ARG A 50 -17.93 -9.70 29.27
C ARG A 50 -17.22 -8.93 30.39
N ILE A 51 -17.15 -7.60 30.27
CA ILE A 51 -16.63 -6.69 31.30
C ILE A 51 -17.74 -6.34 32.30
N ALA A 52 -18.98 -6.24 31.82
CA ALA A 52 -20.10 -5.82 32.65
C ALA A 52 -20.43 -6.83 33.75
N PRO A 53 -20.75 -6.35 34.97
CA PRO A 53 -21.20 -7.22 36.04
C PRO A 53 -22.59 -7.79 35.73
N GLY A 54 -22.90 -8.98 36.26
CA GLY A 54 -24.23 -9.58 36.15
C GLY A 54 -25.34 -8.73 36.81
N ALA A 55 -25.00 -7.92 37.81
CA ALA A 55 -25.86 -6.89 38.39
C ALA A 55 -25.00 -5.73 38.94
N LEU A 56 -25.38 -4.48 38.65
CA LEU A 56 -24.76 -3.29 39.24
C LEU A 56 -25.49 -2.92 40.54
N THR A 57 -24.79 -2.91 41.68
CA THR A 57 -25.38 -2.64 43.01
C THR A 57 -24.96 -1.29 43.56
N GLY A 58 -25.91 -0.51 44.07
CA GLY A 58 -25.65 0.74 44.80
C GLY A 58 -25.07 1.89 43.98
N ARG A 59 -25.36 1.96 42.66
CA ARG A 59 -24.82 2.98 41.74
C ARG A 59 -25.89 3.72 40.91
N ASP A 60 -27.14 3.68 41.37
CA ASP A 60 -28.27 4.27 40.66
C ASP A 60 -28.12 5.80 40.52
N ALA A 61 -27.54 6.46 41.53
CA ALA A 61 -27.29 7.90 41.52
C ALA A 61 -26.22 8.32 40.49
N GLU A 62 -25.15 7.53 40.33
CA GLU A 62 -24.12 7.74 39.33
C GLU A 62 -24.65 7.53 37.91
N ILE A 63 -25.41 6.46 37.69
CA ILE A 63 -26.07 6.18 36.40
C ILE A 63 -27.05 7.31 36.05
N ALA A 64 -27.86 7.77 37.02
CA ALA A 64 -28.78 8.88 36.81
C ALA A 64 -28.06 10.16 36.40
N ARG A 65 -26.93 10.49 37.04
CA ARG A 65 -26.09 11.66 36.68
C ARG A 65 -25.47 11.53 35.29
N MET A 66 -24.96 10.35 34.92
CA MET A 66 -24.45 10.11 33.57
C MET A 66 -25.57 10.23 32.53
N ALA A 67 -26.76 9.72 32.82
CA ALA A 67 -27.92 9.84 31.95
C ALA A 67 -28.40 11.30 31.78
N GLU A 68 -28.40 12.08 32.86
CA GLU A 68 -28.70 13.51 32.82
C GLU A 68 -27.70 14.28 31.96
N PHE A 69 -26.39 14.06 32.19
CA PHE A 69 -25.33 14.63 31.36
C PHE A 69 -25.46 14.23 29.90
N SER A 70 -25.76 12.96 29.60
CA SER A 70 -25.91 12.52 28.20
C SER A 70 -27.09 13.17 27.48
N ARG A 71 -28.21 13.45 28.19
CA ARG A 71 -29.42 14.05 27.60
C ARG A 71 -29.42 15.58 27.56
N GLY A 72 -28.69 16.25 28.44
CA GLY A 72 -28.73 17.71 28.58
C GLY A 72 -28.23 18.44 27.32
N ALA A 73 -29.02 19.39 26.81
CA ALA A 73 -28.61 20.28 25.72
C ALA A 73 -27.52 21.28 26.18
N ASP A 74 -27.59 21.73 27.44
CA ASP A 74 -26.62 22.67 28.04
C ASP A 74 -25.23 22.03 28.26
N THR A 75 -25.16 20.71 28.17
CA THR A 75 -23.93 19.91 28.32
C THR A 75 -23.35 19.46 26.97
N SER A 76 -23.90 19.94 25.84
CA SER A 76 -23.35 19.69 24.51
C SER A 76 -21.94 20.25 24.37
N GLY A 77 -21.04 19.45 23.79
CA GLY A 77 -19.62 19.77 23.74
C GLY A 77 -18.87 19.60 25.06
N GLY A 78 -19.50 18.98 26.07
CA GLY A 78 -18.93 18.78 27.39
C GLY A 78 -18.10 17.50 27.53
N TYR A 79 -17.10 17.57 28.40
CA TYR A 79 -16.34 16.42 28.90
C TYR A 79 -16.74 16.07 30.32
N TRP A 80 -16.83 14.78 30.61
CA TRP A 80 -17.04 14.24 31.95
C TRP A 80 -15.94 13.21 32.25
N CYS A 81 -15.22 13.38 33.35
CA CYS A 81 -14.12 12.50 33.74
C CYS A 81 -14.40 11.89 35.11
N TRP A 82 -14.63 10.58 35.18
CA TRP A 82 -14.66 9.84 36.43
C TRP A 82 -13.23 9.57 36.90
N GLU A 83 -12.87 10.16 38.03
CA GLU A 83 -11.59 9.93 38.67
C GLU A 83 -11.78 9.12 39.95
N ALA A 84 -11.15 7.96 40.03
CA ALA A 84 -11.11 7.18 41.25
C ALA A 84 -9.94 6.20 41.30
N GLY A 85 -9.57 5.82 42.51
CA GLY A 85 -8.56 4.78 42.77
C GLY A 85 -8.97 3.40 42.20
N PRO A 86 -8.05 2.43 42.21
CA PRO A 86 -8.35 1.05 41.83
C PRO A 86 -9.50 0.50 42.68
N TRP A 87 -10.26 -0.47 42.14
CA TRP A 87 -11.37 -1.13 42.87
C TRP A 87 -12.53 -0.22 43.28
N SER A 88 -12.71 0.90 42.59
CA SER A 88 -13.89 1.78 42.75
C SER A 88 -15.10 1.33 41.92
N GLY A 89 -14.90 0.37 41.00
CA GLY A 89 -15.94 -0.12 40.09
C GLY A 89 -16.14 0.75 38.85
N LYS A 90 -15.13 1.52 38.42
CA LYS A 90 -15.20 2.39 37.21
C LYS A 90 -15.63 1.60 35.97
N SER A 91 -14.89 0.54 35.62
CA SER A 91 -15.18 -0.28 34.45
C SER A 91 -16.54 -0.97 34.54
N ALA A 92 -16.97 -1.36 35.75
CA ALA A 92 -18.29 -1.93 35.99
C ALA A 92 -19.42 -0.91 35.78
N LEU A 93 -19.24 0.32 36.27
CA LEU A 93 -20.17 1.44 36.05
C LEU A 93 -20.25 1.83 34.57
N MET A 94 -19.09 1.97 33.91
CA MET A 94 -18.98 2.39 32.52
C MET A 94 -19.54 1.34 31.56
N SER A 95 -19.19 0.06 31.74
CA SER A 95 -19.73 -1.03 30.92
C SER A 95 -21.23 -1.24 31.13
N TRP A 96 -21.73 -1.11 32.37
CA TRP A 96 -23.17 -1.15 32.63
C TRP A 96 -23.92 -0.04 31.90
N PHE A 97 -23.40 1.20 31.94
CA PHE A 97 -23.98 2.34 31.23
C PHE A 97 -23.98 2.15 29.70
N VAL A 98 -22.89 1.62 29.14
CA VAL A 98 -22.78 1.31 27.70
C VAL A 98 -23.81 0.26 27.26
N LEU A 99 -24.08 -0.74 28.12
CA LEU A 99 -25.05 -1.79 27.80
C LEU A 99 -26.51 -1.36 28.01
N HIS A 100 -26.75 -0.38 28.89
CA HIS A 100 -28.05 0.18 29.24
C HIS A 100 -28.10 1.71 29.00
N PRO A 101 -27.93 2.17 27.75
CA PRO A 101 -27.96 3.59 27.43
C PRO A 101 -29.36 4.18 27.67
N PRO A 102 -29.46 5.46 28.09
CA PRO A 102 -30.74 6.18 28.12
C PRO A 102 -31.38 6.28 26.73
N GLU A 103 -32.70 6.47 26.68
CA GLU A 103 -33.41 6.76 25.43
C GLU A 103 -32.83 8.01 24.75
N SER A 104 -32.76 7.97 23.40
CA SER A 104 -32.18 9.02 22.56
C SER A 104 -30.69 9.31 22.78
N VAL A 105 -29.95 8.39 23.42
CA VAL A 105 -28.48 8.45 23.54
C VAL A 105 -27.85 7.31 22.75
N ARG A 106 -26.87 7.64 21.89
CA ARG A 106 -26.06 6.68 21.15
C ARG A 106 -24.66 6.65 21.73
N ILE A 107 -24.19 5.46 22.11
CA ILE A 107 -22.89 5.28 22.76
C ILE A 107 -21.93 4.58 21.81
N VAL A 108 -20.75 5.16 21.65
CA VAL A 108 -19.55 4.51 21.12
C VAL A 108 -18.59 4.32 22.29
N SER A 109 -17.98 3.14 22.42
CA SER A 109 -17.22 2.82 23.63
C SER A 109 -15.86 2.21 23.34
N PHE A 110 -14.85 2.53 24.14
CA PHE A 110 -13.58 1.82 24.13
C PHE A 110 -13.09 1.60 25.56
N PHE A 111 -12.74 0.36 25.88
CA PHE A 111 -12.16 -0.04 27.15
C PHE A 111 -10.68 -0.30 26.93
N VAL A 112 -9.84 0.63 27.39
CA VAL A 112 -8.38 0.49 27.35
C VAL A 112 -7.99 -0.64 28.30
N THR A 113 -7.14 -1.57 27.86
CA THR A 113 -6.63 -2.62 28.76
C THR A 113 -5.22 -3.08 28.39
N ALA A 114 -4.24 -2.85 29.28
CA ALA A 114 -2.86 -3.25 29.11
C ALA A 114 -2.58 -4.77 29.20
N ARG A 115 -3.63 -5.58 29.43
CA ARG A 115 -3.57 -7.05 29.40
C ARG A 115 -3.41 -7.66 28.02
N LEU A 116 -3.72 -6.88 26.99
CA LEU A 116 -3.55 -7.26 25.60
C LEU A 116 -2.63 -6.24 24.95
N ALA A 117 -1.45 -6.67 24.52
CA ALA A 117 -0.53 -5.82 23.75
C ALA A 117 -1.18 -5.23 22.47
N ALA A 118 -2.32 -5.79 22.03
CA ALA A 118 -3.11 -5.32 20.89
C ALA A 118 -4.31 -4.41 21.26
N GLN A 119 -4.55 -4.05 22.54
CA GLN A 119 -5.71 -3.23 22.98
C GLN A 119 -5.38 -2.10 23.97
N ASN A 120 -4.11 -1.70 24.04
CA ASN A 120 -3.61 -0.72 25.01
C ASN A 120 -2.82 0.42 24.36
N ASN A 121 -3.07 0.64 23.07
CA ASN A 121 -2.36 1.61 22.26
C ASN A 121 -3.32 2.33 21.30
N ARG A 122 -2.85 3.45 20.76
CA ARG A 122 -3.53 4.29 19.77
C ARG A 122 -4.17 3.50 18.62
N ASN A 123 -3.43 2.59 18.00
CA ASN A 123 -3.91 1.87 16.82
C ASN A 123 -5.13 1.01 17.15
N ALA A 124 -5.16 0.41 18.33
CA ALA A 124 -6.30 -0.36 18.80
C ALA A 124 -7.52 0.52 19.11
N PHE A 125 -7.32 1.67 19.76
CA PHE A 125 -8.39 2.65 20.00
C PHE A 125 -9.02 3.10 18.68
N VAL A 126 -8.20 3.55 17.74
CA VAL A 126 -8.65 4.01 16.43
C VAL A 126 -9.41 2.89 15.71
N ALA A 127 -8.85 1.69 15.59
CA ALA A 127 -9.50 0.59 14.86
C ALA A 127 -10.89 0.22 15.43
N ASN A 128 -11.03 0.14 16.76
CA ASN A 128 -12.28 -0.28 17.41
C ASN A 128 -13.33 0.83 17.48
N VAL A 129 -12.91 2.09 17.65
CA VAL A 129 -13.82 3.23 17.64
C VAL A 129 -14.33 3.49 16.22
N LEU A 130 -13.45 3.37 15.21
CA LEU A 130 -13.86 3.44 13.80
C LEU A 130 -14.89 2.37 13.46
N GLU A 131 -14.69 1.10 13.83
CA GLU A 131 -15.68 0.04 13.60
C GLU A 131 -17.07 0.42 14.14
N GLN A 132 -17.12 1.01 15.34
CA GLN A 132 -18.38 1.41 15.96
C GLN A 132 -19.03 2.63 15.31
N LEU A 133 -18.24 3.64 14.95
CA LEU A 133 -18.74 4.84 14.25
C LEU A 133 -19.28 4.49 12.87
N LEU A 134 -18.55 3.65 12.16
CA LEU A 134 -18.94 3.15 10.84
C LEU A 134 -20.19 2.28 10.93
N ALA A 135 -20.28 1.38 11.92
CA ALA A 135 -21.52 0.63 12.16
C ALA A 135 -22.72 1.53 12.57
N LEU A 136 -22.47 2.66 13.23
CA LEU A 136 -23.50 3.65 13.58
C LEU A 136 -23.97 4.45 12.35
N LEU A 137 -23.04 4.77 11.45
CA LEU A 137 -23.30 5.46 10.19
C LEU A 137 -23.83 4.53 9.09
N GLY A 138 -23.67 3.21 9.26
CA GLY A 138 -23.99 2.21 8.23
C GLY A 138 -22.94 2.13 7.12
N GLU A 139 -21.69 2.45 7.45
CA GLU A 139 -20.51 2.47 6.56
C GLU A 139 -19.55 1.32 6.93
N ASP A 140 -18.69 0.85 6.02
CA ASP A 140 -17.71 -0.20 6.29
C ASP A 140 -16.30 0.37 6.59
N LEU A 141 -15.46 -0.44 7.27
CA LEU A 141 -14.07 -0.06 7.62
C LEU A 141 -13.27 0.36 6.38
N PRO A 142 -12.76 1.62 6.31
CA PRO A 142 -11.89 2.03 5.22
C PRO A 142 -10.53 1.32 5.38
N PRO A 143 -9.93 0.84 4.29
CA PRO A 143 -9.03 -0.29 4.45
C PRO A 143 -7.59 0.20 4.29
N LEU A 144 -6.79 -0.06 5.33
CA LEU A 144 -5.49 0.57 5.59
C LEU A 144 -5.58 2.10 5.67
N LEU A 145 -6.09 2.58 6.79
CA LEU A 145 -5.65 3.87 7.29
C LEU A 145 -4.17 3.75 7.65
N ASN A 146 -3.31 4.50 6.97
CA ASN A 146 -1.93 4.62 7.41
C ASN A 146 -1.88 5.36 8.76
N ASP A 147 -0.88 5.07 9.60
CA ASP A 147 -0.76 5.66 10.95
C ASP A 147 -0.77 7.21 10.95
N ALA A 148 -0.60 7.87 9.80
CA ALA A 148 -0.59 9.32 9.64
C ALA A 148 -1.96 9.93 9.24
N THR A 149 -2.89 9.16 8.66
CA THR A 149 -4.24 9.63 8.27
C THR A 149 -5.34 9.10 9.18
N GLN A 150 -5.02 8.14 10.05
CA GLN A 150 -5.93 7.55 11.04
C GLN A 150 -6.67 8.59 11.90
N ASP A 151 -5.96 9.60 12.41
CA ASP A 151 -6.55 10.60 13.31
C ASP A 151 -7.53 11.52 12.59
N ALA A 152 -7.18 11.97 11.37
CA ALA A 152 -8.05 12.83 10.58
C ALA A 152 -9.36 12.11 10.19
N HIS A 153 -9.29 10.81 9.89
CA HIS A 153 -10.46 10.00 9.61
C HIS A 153 -11.31 9.72 10.85
N LEU A 154 -10.69 9.45 12.00
CA LEU A 154 -11.40 9.30 13.27
C LEU A 154 -12.18 10.57 13.62
N LEU A 155 -11.53 11.74 13.52
CA LEU A 155 -12.17 13.02 13.81
C LEU A 155 -13.32 13.31 12.83
N GLY A 156 -13.12 13.08 11.53
CA GLY A 156 -14.18 13.25 10.53
C GLY A 156 -15.39 12.35 10.78
N LEU A 157 -15.18 11.07 11.12
CA LEU A 157 -16.28 10.15 11.42
C LEU A 157 -17.00 10.44 12.74
N LEU A 158 -16.30 11.03 13.72
CA LEU A 158 -16.94 11.54 14.93
C LEU A 158 -17.86 12.74 14.61
N ASP A 159 -17.42 13.63 13.71
CA ASP A 159 -18.24 14.75 13.21
C ASP A 159 -19.49 14.22 12.49
N ASP A 160 -19.31 13.33 11.51
CA ASP A 160 -20.41 12.76 10.72
C ASP A 160 -21.41 11.98 11.60
N ALA A 161 -20.91 11.19 12.56
CA ALA A 161 -21.76 10.46 13.51
C ALA A 161 -22.52 11.39 14.46
N ALA A 162 -21.88 12.48 14.91
CA ALA A 162 -22.51 13.46 15.80
C ALA A 162 -23.62 14.21 15.07
N ASP A 163 -23.39 14.62 13.81
CA ASP A 163 -24.39 15.27 12.96
C ASP A 163 -25.55 14.34 12.64
N ALA A 164 -25.27 13.09 12.28
CA ALA A 164 -26.30 12.09 12.02
C ALA A 164 -27.17 11.80 13.27
N CYS A 165 -26.57 11.78 14.47
CA CYS A 165 -27.33 11.67 15.72
C CYS A 165 -28.19 12.93 15.96
N HIS A 166 -27.61 14.11 15.75
CA HIS A 166 -28.30 15.38 15.95
C HIS A 166 -29.53 15.53 15.03
N GLU A 167 -29.41 15.15 13.76
CA GLU A 167 -30.53 15.14 12.80
C GLU A 167 -31.68 14.21 13.24
N ARG A 168 -31.37 13.13 13.97
CA ARG A 168 -32.35 12.21 14.55
C ARG A 168 -32.91 12.65 15.91
N GLY A 169 -32.43 13.78 16.46
CA GLY A 169 -32.77 14.21 17.82
C GLY A 169 -32.11 13.35 18.92
N GLU A 170 -31.02 12.66 18.58
CA GLU A 170 -30.24 11.82 19.48
C GLU A 170 -28.93 12.53 19.87
N SER A 171 -28.36 12.21 21.03
CA SER A 171 -27.02 12.65 21.44
C SER A 171 -25.99 11.53 21.26
N LEU A 172 -24.88 11.81 20.57
CA LEU A 172 -23.72 10.92 20.51
C LEU A 172 -22.84 11.08 21.75
N VAL A 173 -22.50 9.97 22.38
CA VAL A 173 -21.61 9.93 23.56
C VAL A 173 -20.47 8.95 23.31
N LEU A 174 -19.23 9.43 23.36
CA LEU A 174 -18.04 8.59 23.36
C LEU A 174 -17.64 8.26 24.80
N VAL A 175 -17.58 6.97 25.12
CA VAL A 175 -17.22 6.44 26.43
C VAL A 175 -15.84 5.80 26.36
N VAL A 176 -14.84 6.33 27.06
CA VAL A 176 -13.49 5.75 27.11
C VAL A 176 -13.14 5.38 28.55
N ASP A 177 -13.08 4.08 28.85
CA ASP A 177 -12.71 3.59 30.18
C ASP A 177 -11.21 3.26 30.24
N GLY A 178 -10.54 3.69 31.32
CA GLY A 178 -9.16 3.30 31.61
C GLY A 178 -8.09 4.13 30.88
N LEU A 179 -8.25 5.45 30.74
CA LEU A 179 -7.23 6.29 30.09
C LEU A 179 -5.84 6.18 30.75
N ASP A 180 -5.78 5.85 32.04
CA ASP A 180 -4.54 5.61 32.78
C ASP A 180 -3.81 4.30 32.40
N GLU A 181 -4.46 3.41 31.66
CA GLU A 181 -3.93 2.10 31.23
C GLU A 181 -3.33 2.15 29.81
N ASP A 182 -3.30 3.33 29.21
CA ASP A 182 -2.68 3.58 27.93
C ASP A 182 -1.15 3.41 28.00
N ARG A 183 -0.61 2.46 27.22
CA ARG A 183 0.84 2.22 27.10
C ARG A 183 1.45 2.83 25.83
N GLY A 184 0.66 3.59 25.07
CA GLY A 184 1.13 4.31 23.88
C GLY A 184 2.37 5.16 24.17
N VAL A 185 2.49 5.74 25.36
CA VAL A 185 3.53 6.73 25.71
C VAL A 185 4.87 6.11 26.13
N THR A 186 4.95 4.79 26.37
CA THR A 186 6.17 4.16 26.93
C THR A 186 7.28 3.88 25.92
N VAL A 187 7.07 4.12 24.62
CA VAL A 187 8.04 3.83 23.54
C VAL A 187 8.35 5.11 22.75
N GLY A 188 9.12 6.02 23.36
CA GLY A 188 9.75 7.16 22.68
C GLY A 188 8.89 8.42 22.51
N THR A 189 9.55 9.52 22.11
CA THR A 189 8.96 10.87 21.93
C THR A 189 8.05 11.02 20.71
N GLU A 190 7.91 9.97 19.88
CA GLU A 190 7.00 9.90 18.71
C GLU A 190 5.65 9.23 19.04
N ALA A 191 5.37 8.95 20.32
CA ALA A 191 4.22 8.15 20.71
C ALA A 191 3.10 9.02 21.31
N HIS A 192 1.92 9.05 20.64
CA HIS A 192 0.74 9.78 21.10
C HIS A 192 -0.16 8.90 21.96
N SER A 193 -0.62 9.46 23.08
CA SER A 193 -1.59 8.85 23.97
C SER A 193 -2.99 8.83 23.35
N ILE A 194 -3.83 7.88 23.77
CA ILE A 194 -5.26 7.86 23.47
C ILE A 194 -5.91 9.16 23.95
N ALA A 195 -5.43 9.73 25.07
CA ALA A 195 -5.91 11.00 25.59
C ALA A 195 -5.66 12.18 24.62
N ALA A 196 -4.53 12.18 23.89
CA ALA A 196 -4.21 13.21 22.90
C ALA A 196 -5.04 13.09 21.60
N LEU A 197 -5.66 11.94 21.34
CA LEU A 197 -6.55 11.73 20.19
C LEU A 197 -7.98 12.20 20.42
N LEU A 198 -8.35 12.43 21.68
CA LEU A 198 -9.68 12.93 22.01
C LEU A 198 -9.82 14.37 21.49
N PRO A 199 -10.97 14.77 20.90
CA PRO A 199 -11.07 16.06 20.25
C PRO A 199 -11.04 17.22 21.26
N GLU A 200 -10.15 18.20 21.07
CA GLU A 200 -10.14 19.45 21.86
C GLU A 200 -11.47 20.22 21.75
N ARG A 201 -12.14 20.12 20.60
CA ARG A 201 -13.46 20.68 20.33
C ARG A 201 -14.36 19.56 19.82
N LEU A 202 -15.42 19.28 20.57
CA LEU A 202 -16.37 18.24 20.20
C LEU A 202 -17.37 18.77 19.15
N PRO A 203 -17.68 17.99 18.11
CA PRO A 203 -18.65 18.37 17.09
C PRO A 203 -20.08 18.38 17.60
N ALA A 204 -20.88 19.30 17.05
CA ALA A 204 -22.32 19.39 17.25
C ALA A 204 -22.76 19.23 18.72
N SER A 205 -23.64 18.26 19.01
CA SER A 205 -24.19 17.98 20.34
C SER A 205 -23.46 16.86 21.10
N MET A 206 -22.32 16.39 20.57
CA MET A 206 -21.55 15.27 21.10
C MET A 206 -21.02 15.54 22.52
N LYS A 207 -20.89 14.47 23.31
CA LYS A 207 -20.31 14.49 24.65
C LYS A 207 -19.29 13.37 24.82
N VAL A 208 -18.33 13.56 25.73
CA VAL A 208 -17.34 12.53 26.04
C VAL A 208 -17.37 12.20 27.52
N ILE A 209 -17.43 10.91 27.86
CA ILE A 209 -17.28 10.41 29.22
C ILE A 209 -16.03 9.55 29.29
N VAL A 210 -15.08 9.91 30.13
CA VAL A 210 -13.85 9.15 30.34
C VAL A 210 -13.73 8.68 31.78
N SER A 211 -12.91 7.64 32.00
CA SER A 211 -12.50 7.24 33.34
C SER A 211 -10.97 7.21 33.46
N ARG A 212 -10.44 7.62 34.62
CA ARG A 212 -9.00 7.60 34.91
C ARG A 212 -8.69 7.35 36.39
N ARG A 213 -7.40 7.14 36.68
CA ARG A 213 -6.83 7.21 38.04
C ARG A 213 -6.21 8.60 38.29
N PRO A 214 -6.09 9.03 39.56
CA PRO A 214 -5.33 10.23 39.92
C PRO A 214 -3.83 10.10 39.59
N ASN A 215 -3.32 8.86 39.59
CA ASN A 215 -1.94 8.52 39.27
C ASN A 215 -1.91 7.29 38.35
N PRO A 216 -1.20 7.32 37.21
CA PRO A 216 -0.41 8.45 36.68
C PRO A 216 -1.26 9.67 36.26
N PRO A 217 -0.68 10.89 36.21
CA PRO A 217 -1.37 12.08 35.71
C PRO A 217 -1.65 11.98 34.20
N ILE A 218 -2.45 12.91 33.65
CA ILE A 218 -2.67 13.00 32.20
C ILE A 218 -1.30 13.11 31.48
N PRO A 219 -1.09 12.33 30.40
CA PRO A 219 0.10 12.41 29.56
C PRO A 219 0.46 13.84 29.09
N THR A 220 1.76 14.12 28.97
CA THR A 220 2.28 15.48 28.65
C THR A 220 2.05 15.92 27.20
N ASP A 221 1.64 15.01 26.33
CA ASP A 221 1.31 15.26 24.92
C ASP A 221 -0.12 15.81 24.73
N VAL A 222 -0.95 15.81 25.77
CA VAL A 222 -2.27 16.46 25.74
C VAL A 222 -2.10 17.99 25.77
N GLY A 223 -2.69 18.68 24.80
CA GLY A 223 -2.60 20.13 24.67
C GLY A 223 -3.09 20.89 25.92
N VAL A 224 -2.42 21.98 26.28
CA VAL A 224 -2.70 22.77 27.52
C VAL A 224 -4.14 23.32 27.58
N ARG A 225 -4.82 23.42 26.44
CA ARG A 225 -6.21 23.91 26.33
C ARG A 225 -7.25 22.79 26.25
N HIS A 226 -6.84 21.54 26.41
CA HIS A 226 -7.73 20.39 26.28
C HIS A 226 -8.74 20.33 27.45
N PRO A 227 -10.06 20.14 27.21
CA PRO A 227 -11.08 20.10 28.27
C PRO A 227 -10.86 19.04 29.35
N LEU A 228 -10.12 17.97 29.04
CA LEU A 228 -9.71 16.94 30.03
C LEU A 228 -8.84 17.47 31.18
N LEU A 229 -8.17 18.62 30.98
CA LEU A 229 -7.39 19.30 32.01
C LEU A 229 -8.25 20.24 32.88
N ASP A 230 -9.50 20.50 32.51
CA ASP A 230 -10.42 21.35 33.28
C ASP A 230 -10.89 20.62 34.55
N PRO A 231 -10.61 21.15 35.75
CA PRO A 231 -11.13 20.59 37.01
C PRO A 231 -12.66 20.48 37.04
N ALA A 232 -13.37 21.35 36.30
CA ALA A 232 -14.83 21.33 36.22
C ALA A 232 -15.39 20.10 35.49
N ALA A 233 -14.58 19.38 34.70
CA ALA A 233 -14.94 18.11 34.06
C ALA A 233 -14.75 16.89 34.98
N VAL A 234 -13.95 17.01 36.04
CA VAL A 234 -13.57 15.88 36.91
C VAL A 234 -14.61 15.63 37.99
N ARG A 235 -14.97 14.36 38.19
CA ARG A 235 -15.91 13.89 39.22
C ARG A 235 -15.26 12.75 39.98
N ALA A 236 -15.12 12.90 41.29
CA ALA A 236 -14.65 11.83 42.14
C ALA A 236 -15.71 10.73 42.22
N LEU A 237 -15.32 9.48 41.96
CA LEU A 237 -16.17 8.32 42.19
C LEU A 237 -15.80 7.68 43.53
N GLU A 238 -16.75 7.63 44.47
CA GLU A 238 -16.52 7.00 45.78
C GLU A 238 -16.23 5.50 45.61
N PRO A 239 -15.39 4.87 46.43
CA PRO A 239 -15.12 3.43 46.35
C PRO A 239 -16.40 2.59 46.51
N SER A 240 -16.62 1.60 45.63
CA SER A 240 -17.76 0.69 45.75
C SER A 240 -17.50 -0.38 46.81
N PRO A 241 -18.39 -0.59 47.80
CA PRO A 241 -18.28 -1.70 48.75
C PRO A 241 -18.24 -3.08 48.06
N ALA A 242 -19.00 -3.25 46.98
CA ALA A 242 -19.00 -4.49 46.19
C ALA A 242 -17.66 -4.71 45.46
N ALA A 243 -17.06 -3.65 44.91
CA ALA A 243 -15.75 -3.74 44.26
C ALA A 243 -14.60 -3.96 45.27
N GLN A 244 -14.73 -3.49 46.51
CA GLN A 244 -13.80 -3.79 47.61
C GLN A 244 -13.87 -5.26 48.06
N VAL A 245 -15.07 -5.87 48.03
CA VAL A 245 -15.21 -7.31 48.28
C VAL A 245 -14.55 -8.13 47.17
N VAL A 246 -14.82 -7.80 45.90
CA VAL A 246 -14.16 -8.43 44.75
C VAL A 246 -12.64 -8.27 44.82
N ARG A 247 -12.15 -7.08 45.19
CA ARG A 247 -10.72 -6.84 45.44
C ARG A 247 -10.15 -7.79 46.48
N GLY A 248 -10.76 -7.85 47.66
CA GLY A 248 -10.27 -8.64 48.76
C GLY A 248 -10.32 -10.15 48.47
N ASP A 249 -11.33 -10.61 47.74
CA ASP A 249 -11.42 -12.00 47.28
C ASP A 249 -10.32 -12.31 46.25
N MET A 250 -10.07 -11.37 45.34
CA MET A 250 -9.11 -11.54 44.26
C MET A 250 -7.65 -11.41 44.72
N GLU A 251 -7.34 -10.49 45.64
CA GLU A 251 -6.03 -10.43 46.30
C GLU A 251 -5.74 -11.73 47.07
N ARG A 252 -6.75 -12.26 47.79
CA ARG A 252 -6.64 -13.58 48.45
C ARG A 252 -6.42 -14.73 47.47
N GLU A 253 -7.06 -14.70 46.31
CA GLU A 253 -6.91 -15.73 45.29
C GLU A 253 -5.56 -15.62 44.56
N LEU A 254 -5.09 -14.41 44.27
CA LEU A 254 -3.75 -14.17 43.73
C LEU A 254 -2.67 -14.61 44.72
N ASP A 255 -2.82 -14.26 46.00
CA ASP A 255 -1.93 -14.73 47.07
C ASP A 255 -1.98 -16.27 47.16
N SER A 256 -3.16 -16.87 47.03
CA SER A 256 -3.31 -18.33 46.98
C SER A 256 -2.62 -18.97 45.77
N LEU A 257 -2.57 -18.31 44.60
CA LEU A 257 -1.87 -18.83 43.43
C LEU A 257 -0.35 -18.63 43.53
N LEU A 258 0.09 -17.51 44.14
CA LEU A 258 1.50 -17.20 44.36
C LEU A 258 2.12 -18.07 45.48
N LEU A 259 1.33 -18.39 46.51
CA LEU A 259 1.70 -19.24 47.66
C LEU A 259 1.23 -20.70 47.51
N GLY A 260 0.53 -21.00 46.41
CA GLY A 260 -0.11 -22.28 46.13
C GLY A 260 0.86 -23.34 45.62
N LEU A 261 0.33 -24.29 44.84
CA LEU A 261 1.16 -25.35 44.27
C LEU A 261 2.15 -24.75 43.25
N PRO A 262 3.37 -25.33 43.11
CA PRO A 262 4.35 -24.87 42.12
C PRO A 262 3.78 -24.76 40.70
N GLU A 263 2.84 -25.65 40.35
CA GLU A 263 2.17 -25.69 39.05
C GLU A 263 1.26 -24.48 38.80
N GLU A 264 0.56 -24.01 39.83
CA GLU A 264 -0.35 -22.86 39.76
C GLU A 264 0.44 -21.56 39.64
N ARG A 265 1.53 -21.45 40.42
CA ARG A 265 2.49 -20.36 40.33
C ARG A 265 3.13 -20.31 38.94
N ASP A 266 3.45 -21.46 38.36
CA ASP A 266 4.04 -21.54 37.04
C ASP A 266 3.08 -21.12 35.92
N LEU A 267 1.82 -21.55 35.97
CA LEU A 267 0.80 -21.11 35.01
C LEU A 267 0.57 -19.59 35.09
N LEU A 268 0.45 -19.06 36.31
CA LEU A 268 0.31 -17.62 36.55
C LEU A 268 1.54 -16.85 36.06
N GLY A 269 2.74 -17.30 36.44
CA GLY A 269 4.01 -16.69 36.06
C GLY A 269 4.21 -16.66 34.55
N THR A 270 3.89 -17.75 33.84
CA THR A 270 3.96 -17.83 32.38
C THR A 270 2.97 -16.87 31.70
N LEU A 271 1.71 -16.79 32.17
CA LEU A 271 0.72 -15.86 31.59
C LEU A 271 1.07 -14.39 31.85
N VAL A 272 1.57 -14.07 33.05
CA VAL A 272 2.02 -12.72 33.40
C VAL A 272 3.24 -12.31 32.57
N ALA A 273 4.20 -13.23 32.39
CA ALA A 273 5.40 -13.00 31.59
C ALA A 273 5.08 -12.85 30.09
N ALA A 274 4.16 -13.65 29.54
CA ALA A 274 3.76 -13.56 28.14
C ALA A 274 3.05 -12.24 27.81
N GLY A 275 2.35 -11.63 28.78
CA GLY A 275 1.69 -10.34 28.57
C GLY A 275 0.58 -10.37 27.49
N GLY A 276 0.14 -11.57 27.11
CA GLY A 276 -0.83 -11.86 26.07
C GLY A 276 -1.42 -13.25 26.24
N GLY A 277 -2.39 -13.60 25.41
CA GLY A 277 -3.11 -14.86 25.54
C GLY A 277 -2.33 -16.07 25.03
N LEU A 278 -2.38 -17.17 25.79
CA LEU A 278 -1.77 -18.46 25.44
C LEU A 278 -2.83 -19.57 25.40
N THR A 279 -2.71 -20.53 24.49
CA THR A 279 -3.62 -21.70 24.43
C THR A 279 -3.26 -22.73 25.51
N ALA A 280 -4.15 -23.69 25.77
CA ALA A 280 -3.84 -24.80 26.68
C ALA A 280 -2.62 -25.62 26.21
N SER A 281 -2.48 -25.80 24.89
CA SER A 281 -1.33 -26.46 24.26
C SER A 281 -0.02 -25.67 24.44
N ASP A 282 -0.09 -24.34 24.36
CA ASP A 282 1.08 -23.47 24.60
C ASP A 282 1.54 -23.56 26.05
N LEU A 283 0.60 -23.45 27.00
CA LEU A 283 0.88 -23.56 28.43
C LEU A 283 1.39 -24.95 28.80
N SER A 284 0.85 -26.01 28.19
CA SER A 284 1.37 -27.38 28.35
C SER A 284 2.83 -27.45 27.89
N SER A 285 3.15 -26.87 26.73
CA SER A 285 4.52 -26.87 26.18
C SER A 285 5.49 -26.07 27.06
N LEU A 286 5.04 -24.94 27.61
CA LEU A 286 5.86 -24.06 28.44
C LEU A 286 6.05 -24.59 29.85
N THR A 287 5.05 -25.27 30.43
CA THR A 287 5.05 -25.76 31.83
C THR A 287 5.38 -27.23 31.99
N GLY A 288 5.33 -28.02 30.92
CA GLY A 288 5.46 -29.48 30.99
C GLY A 288 4.25 -30.18 31.61
N LEU A 289 3.19 -29.45 31.96
CA LEU A 289 1.94 -30.02 32.47
C LEU A 289 1.13 -30.64 31.32
N PRO A 290 0.42 -31.77 31.54
CA PRO A 290 -0.51 -32.30 30.54
C PRO A 290 -1.62 -31.30 30.21
N GLU A 291 -2.00 -31.16 28.94
CA GLU A 291 -3.04 -30.21 28.49
C GLU A 291 -4.35 -30.34 29.27
N ALA A 292 -4.85 -31.57 29.48
CA ALA A 292 -6.05 -31.82 30.28
C ALA A 292 -5.93 -31.37 31.75
N LYS A 293 -4.71 -31.30 32.29
CA LYS A 293 -4.43 -30.80 33.64
C LYS A 293 -4.39 -29.27 33.65
N VAL A 294 -3.81 -28.65 32.63
CA VAL A 294 -3.84 -27.19 32.41
C VAL A 294 -5.29 -26.71 32.29
N GLU A 295 -6.09 -27.34 31.43
CA GLU A 295 -7.50 -26.99 31.26
C GLU A 295 -8.30 -27.17 32.55
N ARG A 296 -8.01 -28.22 33.33
CA ARG A 296 -8.63 -28.47 34.63
C ARG A 296 -8.23 -27.41 35.65
N GLN A 297 -6.96 -27.08 35.79
CA GLN A 297 -6.50 -26.06 36.75
C GLN A 297 -7.06 -24.68 36.40
N LEU A 298 -7.07 -24.31 35.12
CA LEU A 298 -7.62 -23.04 34.64
C LEU A 298 -9.16 -23.00 34.59
N SER A 299 -9.85 -24.14 34.81
CA SER A 299 -11.31 -24.20 34.96
C SER A 299 -11.79 -24.40 36.40
N VAL A 300 -10.96 -25.00 37.26
CA VAL A 300 -11.24 -25.24 38.70
C VAL A 300 -10.94 -24.00 39.53
N VAL A 301 -9.86 -23.28 39.23
CA VAL A 301 -9.71 -21.89 39.68
C VAL A 301 -10.83 -21.14 38.97
N SER A 302 -11.86 -20.73 39.73
CA SER A 302 -13.09 -20.20 39.14
C SER A 302 -12.76 -19.13 38.10
N GLY A 303 -13.61 -18.93 37.08
CA GLY A 303 -13.41 -17.95 35.98
C GLY A 303 -13.29 -16.47 36.37
N ARG A 304 -12.87 -16.18 37.61
CA ARG A 304 -12.63 -14.91 38.27
C ARG A 304 -11.17 -14.44 38.18
N SER A 305 -10.20 -15.36 38.09
CA SER A 305 -8.76 -15.06 37.90
C SER A 305 -8.29 -15.26 36.46
N PHE A 306 -8.85 -16.26 35.75
CA PHE A 306 -8.54 -16.57 34.35
C PHE A 306 -9.81 -16.50 33.49
N SER A 307 -9.68 -15.98 32.27
CA SER A 307 -10.76 -15.91 31.27
C SER A 307 -10.35 -16.62 29.98
N ARG A 308 -11.26 -17.41 29.39
CA ARG A 308 -11.13 -18.04 28.07
C ARG A 308 -11.58 -17.11 26.95
N ARG A 309 -10.90 -17.03 25.82
CA ARG A 309 -11.28 -16.22 24.65
C ARG A 309 -11.08 -16.98 23.35
N ASP A 310 -11.91 -16.67 22.34
CA ASP A 310 -11.68 -17.12 20.97
C ASP A 310 -10.37 -16.53 20.44
N SER A 311 -9.60 -17.33 19.70
CA SER A 311 -8.43 -16.83 18.97
C SER A 311 -8.85 -15.78 17.93
N HIS A 312 -8.06 -14.71 17.81
CA HIS A 312 -8.32 -13.58 16.92
C HIS A 312 -8.08 -13.89 15.43
N TYR A 313 -7.56 -15.09 15.10
CA TYR A 313 -7.14 -15.45 13.75
C TYR A 313 -8.15 -16.37 13.04
N PRO A 314 -8.67 -15.99 11.86
CA PRO A 314 -9.73 -16.72 11.19
C PRO A 314 -9.18 -17.98 10.50
N THR A 315 -9.12 -19.09 11.23
CA THR A 315 -9.13 -20.44 10.64
C THR A 315 -10.16 -21.32 11.36
N VAL A 316 -10.62 -22.36 10.66
CA VAL A 316 -11.67 -23.28 11.13
C VAL A 316 -11.26 -23.90 12.46
N SER A 317 -12.04 -23.60 13.52
CA SER A 317 -11.89 -24.11 14.89
C SER A 317 -10.56 -23.78 15.56
N ALA A 318 -10.28 -22.49 15.80
CA ALA A 318 -9.14 -22.10 16.62
C ALA A 318 -9.37 -22.42 18.11
N PRO A 319 -8.37 -22.93 18.85
CA PRO A 319 -8.49 -23.30 20.26
C PRO A 319 -8.68 -22.08 21.18
N ASP A 320 -9.30 -22.30 22.35
CA ASP A 320 -9.47 -21.30 23.40
C ASP A 320 -8.12 -20.77 23.88
N VAL A 321 -8.03 -19.44 24.01
CA VAL A 321 -6.88 -18.71 24.53
C VAL A 321 -7.17 -18.26 25.97
N PHE A 322 -6.23 -18.48 26.88
CA PHE A 322 -6.33 -18.11 28.29
C PHE A 322 -5.60 -16.80 28.59
N ILE A 323 -6.27 -15.92 29.35
CA ILE A 323 -5.73 -14.62 29.82
C ILE A 323 -6.12 -14.39 31.29
N LEU A 324 -5.47 -13.43 31.96
CA LEU A 324 -5.91 -12.97 33.27
C LEU A 324 -7.21 -12.17 33.18
N ALA A 325 -8.13 -12.45 34.11
CA ALA A 325 -9.49 -11.91 34.11
C ALA A 325 -9.55 -10.41 34.46
N HIS A 326 -8.54 -9.86 35.15
CA HIS A 326 -8.46 -8.45 35.58
C HIS A 326 -7.07 -7.83 35.31
N GLU A 327 -7.01 -6.53 35.06
CA GLU A 327 -5.77 -5.83 34.67
C GLU A 327 -4.89 -5.63 35.88
N GLU A 328 -5.55 -5.24 36.94
CA GLU A 328 -5.01 -5.12 38.27
C GLU A 328 -4.45 -6.45 38.73
N LEU A 329 -4.96 -7.61 38.29
CA LEU A 329 -4.31 -8.89 38.55
C LEU A 329 -2.98 -9.00 37.84
N GLN A 330 -2.92 -8.68 36.55
CA GLN A 330 -1.67 -8.75 35.79
C GLN A 330 -0.63 -7.78 36.33
N GLU A 331 -1.03 -6.55 36.66
CA GLU A 331 -0.14 -5.54 37.22
C GLU A 331 0.27 -5.86 38.66
N THR A 332 -0.65 -6.33 39.51
CA THR A 332 -0.34 -6.75 40.88
C THR A 332 0.55 -7.97 40.89
N ALA A 333 0.27 -8.98 40.04
CA ALA A 333 1.13 -10.14 39.88
C ALA A 333 2.51 -9.74 39.35
N ARG A 334 2.59 -8.85 38.35
CA ARG A 334 3.86 -8.32 37.82
C ARG A 334 4.68 -7.59 38.89
N ARG A 335 4.03 -6.75 39.71
CA ARG A 335 4.69 -6.05 40.83
C ARG A 335 5.14 -7.00 41.94
N THR A 336 4.30 -7.99 42.26
CA THR A 336 4.56 -8.96 43.34
C THR A 336 5.65 -9.95 42.96
N LEU A 337 5.69 -10.41 41.70
CA LEU A 337 6.75 -11.27 41.17
C LEU A 337 8.04 -10.47 40.89
N GLY A 338 7.93 -9.18 40.57
CA GLY A 338 9.07 -8.32 40.22
C GLY A 338 9.74 -8.71 38.90
N SER A 339 10.75 -7.94 38.47
CA SER A 339 11.55 -8.27 37.28
C SER A 339 12.25 -9.62 37.42
N ASP A 340 12.85 -9.85 38.59
CA ASP A 340 13.73 -10.98 38.84
C ASP A 340 12.93 -12.29 38.99
N GLY A 341 11.71 -12.22 39.55
CA GLY A 341 10.81 -13.37 39.63
C GLY A 341 10.10 -13.69 38.33
N LEU A 342 10.00 -12.74 37.39
CA LEU A 342 9.47 -12.97 36.04
C LEU A 342 10.53 -13.48 35.05
N GLN A 343 11.81 -13.23 35.31
CA GLN A 343 12.90 -13.60 34.41
C GLN A 343 12.91 -15.11 34.06
N PRO A 344 12.71 -16.06 34.99
CA PRO A 344 12.68 -17.49 34.65
C PRO A 344 11.57 -17.87 33.67
N TYR A 345 10.42 -17.18 33.74
CA TYR A 345 9.30 -17.42 32.83
C TYR A 345 9.54 -16.80 31.44
N ARG A 346 10.24 -15.66 31.40
CA ARG A 346 10.69 -15.03 30.15
C ARG A 346 11.76 -15.88 29.47
N ASP A 347 12.74 -16.38 30.22
CA ASP A 347 13.77 -17.27 29.71
C ASP A 347 13.16 -18.55 29.10
N ARG A 348 12.10 -19.09 29.73
CA ARG A 348 11.33 -20.22 29.17
C ARG A 348 10.59 -19.88 27.89
N LEU A 349 9.99 -18.68 27.79
CA LEU A 349 9.35 -18.21 26.55
C LEU A 349 10.39 -18.03 25.44
N ASP A 350 11.56 -17.51 25.77
CA ASP A 350 12.67 -17.32 24.85
C ASP A 350 13.24 -18.66 24.37
N GLU A 351 13.45 -19.62 25.27
CA GLU A 351 13.89 -20.97 24.95
C GLU A 351 12.87 -21.71 24.07
N TRP A 352 11.58 -21.56 24.38
CA TRP A 352 10.50 -22.12 23.58
C TRP A 352 10.47 -21.52 22.17
N ALA A 353 10.61 -20.19 22.04
CA ALA A 353 10.74 -19.53 20.75
C ALA A 353 12.00 -19.98 19.99
N GLY A 354 13.13 -20.13 20.70
CA GLY A 354 14.40 -20.63 20.16
C GLY A 354 14.26 -22.05 19.60
N GLY A 355 13.60 -22.95 20.32
CA GLY A 355 13.37 -24.32 19.87
C GLY A 355 12.51 -24.43 18.60
N HIS A 356 11.60 -23.47 18.37
CA HIS A 356 10.86 -23.35 17.10
C HIS A 356 11.71 -22.74 15.98
N ALA A 357 12.54 -21.76 16.31
CA ALA A 357 13.49 -21.16 15.37
C ALA A 357 14.53 -22.18 14.88
N ASP A 358 15.08 -23.01 15.76
CA ASP A 358 16.05 -24.08 15.43
C ASP A 358 15.45 -25.15 14.52
N LYS A 359 14.15 -25.41 14.65
CA LYS A 359 13.38 -26.31 13.77
C LYS A 359 12.98 -25.64 12.45
N GLY A 360 13.33 -24.36 12.25
CA GLY A 360 13.02 -23.60 11.05
C GLY A 360 11.54 -23.25 10.92
N TRP A 361 10.83 -23.02 12.04
CA TRP A 361 9.41 -22.66 12.05
C TRP A 361 8.54 -23.68 11.28
N ARG A 362 8.77 -24.98 11.49
CA ARG A 362 7.98 -26.06 10.89
C ARG A 362 6.72 -26.32 11.71
N GLU A 363 5.63 -26.65 11.03
CA GLU A 363 4.34 -26.91 11.70
C GLU A 363 4.41 -28.12 12.66
N PRO A 364 3.65 -28.08 13.77
CA PRO A 364 2.77 -27.00 14.20
C PRO A 364 3.51 -25.84 14.89
N VAL A 365 3.23 -24.58 14.50
CA VAL A 365 3.77 -23.37 15.15
C VAL A 365 2.66 -22.63 15.90
N PRO A 366 2.84 -22.32 17.19
CA PRO A 366 1.92 -21.52 17.99
C PRO A 366 1.62 -20.13 17.41
N ASP A 367 0.34 -19.74 17.39
CA ASP A 367 -0.10 -18.42 16.91
C ASP A 367 0.53 -17.28 17.74
N TYR A 368 0.74 -17.48 19.05
CA TYR A 368 1.41 -16.49 19.91
C TYR A 368 2.82 -16.13 19.40
N LEU A 369 3.62 -17.12 18.97
CA LEU A 369 4.97 -16.87 18.45
C LEU A 369 4.96 -16.17 17.08
N LEU A 370 3.91 -16.37 16.29
CA LEU A 370 3.74 -15.74 14.98
C LEU A 370 3.23 -14.29 15.08
N PHE A 371 2.37 -14.00 16.05
CA PHE A 371 1.66 -12.71 16.07
C PHE A 371 1.85 -11.89 17.35
N GLY A 372 2.00 -12.49 18.53
CA GLY A 372 2.06 -11.78 19.82
C GLY A 372 3.48 -11.52 20.35
N TYR A 373 4.39 -12.49 20.17
CA TYR A 373 5.71 -12.50 20.80
C TYR A 373 6.60 -11.29 20.44
N HIS A 374 6.49 -10.76 19.21
CA HIS A 374 7.26 -9.58 18.79
C HIS A 374 6.95 -8.34 19.65
N SER A 375 5.70 -8.19 20.12
CA SER A 375 5.28 -7.06 20.95
C SER A 375 5.88 -7.14 22.36
N LEU A 376 6.03 -8.36 22.90
CA LEU A 376 6.72 -8.60 24.18
C LEU A 376 8.18 -8.13 24.08
N LEU A 377 8.89 -8.55 23.03
CA LEU A 377 10.30 -8.19 22.83
C LEU A 377 10.51 -6.67 22.71
N LEU A 378 9.59 -5.97 22.03
CA LEU A 378 9.62 -4.51 21.94
C LEU A 378 9.31 -3.84 23.28
N ALA A 379 8.33 -4.34 24.03
CA ALA A 379 7.99 -3.82 25.36
C ALA A 379 9.13 -3.97 26.38
N GLU A 380 9.97 -4.99 26.20
CA GLU A 380 11.16 -5.23 27.02
C GLU A 380 12.40 -4.46 26.52
N GLY A 381 12.29 -3.74 25.40
CA GLY A 381 13.41 -3.05 24.77
C GLY A 381 14.45 -4.00 24.15
N ASN A 382 14.12 -5.27 23.93
CA ASN A 382 15.03 -6.27 23.36
C ASN A 382 15.06 -6.20 21.83
N LEU A 383 15.62 -5.10 21.31
CA LEU A 383 15.70 -4.84 19.88
C LEU A 383 16.46 -5.93 19.08
N PRO A 384 17.57 -6.52 19.57
CA PRO A 384 18.26 -7.59 18.85
C PRO A 384 17.38 -8.82 18.62
N LYS A 385 16.73 -9.35 19.66
CA LYS A 385 15.82 -10.51 19.51
C LYS A 385 14.61 -10.17 18.65
N ALA A 386 14.03 -8.97 18.81
CA ALA A 386 12.90 -8.53 17.99
C ALA A 386 13.30 -8.49 16.50
N THR A 387 14.51 -8.00 16.20
CA THR A 387 15.05 -7.96 14.84
C THR A 387 15.19 -9.36 14.27
N ASP A 388 15.89 -10.26 14.97
CA ASP A 388 16.10 -11.62 14.47
C ASP A 388 14.79 -12.38 14.24
N LEU A 389 13.80 -12.18 15.12
CA LEU A 389 12.46 -12.74 14.99
C LEU A 389 11.75 -12.26 13.71
N VAL A 390 11.69 -10.93 13.48
CA VAL A 390 10.92 -10.37 12.34
C VAL A 390 11.66 -10.48 11.01
N THR A 391 12.99 -10.62 11.03
CA THR A 391 13.79 -10.83 9.82
C THR A 391 13.88 -12.30 9.39
N ASN A 392 13.46 -13.26 10.21
CA ASN A 392 13.56 -14.68 9.87
C ASN A 392 12.67 -15.06 8.67
N PRO A 393 13.25 -15.48 7.53
CA PRO A 393 12.47 -15.77 6.34
C PRO A 393 11.50 -16.92 6.44
N SER A 394 11.87 -17.95 7.22
CA SER A 394 10.99 -19.08 7.46
C SER A 394 9.78 -18.68 8.29
N ARG A 395 9.92 -17.71 9.22
CA ARG A 395 8.82 -17.27 10.07
C ARG A 395 7.80 -16.43 9.31
N TYR A 396 8.21 -15.41 8.56
CA TYR A 396 7.23 -14.61 7.81
C TYR A 396 6.58 -15.40 6.67
N ASP A 397 7.23 -16.46 6.15
CA ASP A 397 6.58 -17.43 5.26
C ASP A 397 5.47 -18.21 5.99
N ARG A 398 5.62 -18.50 7.29
CA ARG A 398 4.54 -19.12 8.08
C ARG A 398 3.42 -18.16 8.41
N ILE A 399 3.75 -16.91 8.71
CA ILE A 399 2.75 -15.85 8.85
C ILE A 399 1.94 -15.74 7.56
N LEU A 400 2.60 -15.81 6.41
CA LEU A 400 1.95 -15.83 5.10
C LEU A 400 1.07 -17.07 4.91
N ASP A 401 1.57 -18.28 5.21
CA ASP A 401 0.81 -19.53 5.10
C ASP A 401 -0.46 -19.51 5.98
N ARG A 402 -0.37 -18.93 7.19
CA ARG A 402 -1.46 -18.87 8.18
C ARG A 402 -2.47 -17.74 7.93
N SER A 403 -2.00 -16.53 7.60
CA SER A 403 -2.86 -15.34 7.39
C SER A 403 -3.29 -15.13 5.94
N GLY A 404 -2.57 -15.73 4.98
CA GLY A 404 -2.71 -15.49 3.55
C GLY A 404 -2.13 -14.14 3.06
N SER A 405 -1.41 -13.41 3.91
CA SER A 405 -0.95 -12.04 3.66
C SER A 405 0.43 -11.74 4.27
N ASP A 406 1.19 -10.83 3.64
CA ASP A 406 2.43 -10.28 4.20
C ASP A 406 2.22 -9.06 5.08
N ALA A 407 0.96 -8.61 5.23
CA ALA A 407 0.62 -7.40 5.98
C ALA A 407 1.09 -7.47 7.44
N ASP A 408 0.89 -8.60 8.12
CA ASP A 408 1.31 -8.78 9.51
C ASP A 408 2.85 -8.76 9.63
N ALA A 409 3.55 -9.44 8.72
CA ALA A 409 5.01 -9.47 8.71
C ALA A 409 5.60 -8.07 8.42
N LEU A 410 5.03 -7.34 7.45
CA LEU A 410 5.42 -5.96 7.15
C LEU A 410 5.15 -5.02 8.33
N SER A 411 4.01 -5.17 9.01
CA SER A 411 3.68 -4.39 10.20
C SER A 411 4.67 -4.64 11.34
N GLN A 412 5.00 -5.91 11.59
CA GLN A 412 6.02 -6.30 12.58
C GLN A 412 7.39 -5.70 12.24
N ILE A 413 7.86 -5.84 10.99
CA ILE A 413 9.14 -5.27 10.54
C ILE A 413 9.14 -3.74 10.69
N ASN A 414 8.06 -3.06 10.28
CA ASN A 414 7.96 -1.60 10.39
C ASN A 414 7.95 -1.14 11.84
N SER A 415 7.34 -1.89 12.76
CA SER A 415 7.33 -1.57 14.19
C SER A 415 8.74 -1.66 14.80
N VAL A 416 9.49 -2.72 14.47
CA VAL A 416 10.89 -2.87 14.90
C VAL A 416 11.79 -1.83 14.20
N LEU A 417 11.54 -1.50 12.93
CA LEU A 417 12.29 -0.49 12.18
C LEU A 417 12.09 0.91 12.74
N ARG A 418 10.86 1.27 13.16
CA ARG A 418 10.59 2.51 13.90
C ARG A 418 11.43 2.54 15.17
N ALA A 419 11.34 1.51 16.02
CA ALA A 419 12.12 1.41 17.25
C ALA A 419 13.65 1.52 17.02
N ALA A 420 14.16 0.93 15.95
CA ALA A 420 15.59 0.99 15.59
C ALA A 420 16.05 2.38 15.10
N THR A 421 15.14 3.23 14.62
CA THR A 421 15.47 4.50 13.96
C THR A 421 15.28 5.74 14.84
N ILE A 422 14.68 5.60 16.04
CA ILE A 422 14.38 6.71 16.97
C ILE A 422 15.61 7.59 17.23
N ASP A 423 16.72 7.00 17.68
CA ASP A 423 17.93 7.75 18.05
C ASP A 423 18.98 7.83 16.92
N GLY A 424 18.71 7.20 15.76
CA GLY A 424 19.65 7.09 14.64
C GLY A 424 20.93 6.29 14.94
N GLN A 425 21.01 5.60 16.09
CA GLN A 425 22.20 4.87 16.54
C GLN A 425 22.26 3.42 16.01
N ASN A 426 21.11 2.78 15.77
CA ASN A 426 21.04 1.37 15.36
C ASN A 426 20.92 1.20 13.83
N LEU A 427 21.75 1.93 13.08
CA LEU A 427 21.72 1.89 11.61
C LEU A 427 21.95 0.49 11.00
N PRO A 428 22.81 -0.40 11.55
CA PRO A 428 22.92 -1.77 11.04
C PRO A 428 21.63 -2.58 11.16
N VAL A 429 20.91 -2.42 12.27
CA VAL A 429 19.61 -3.05 12.51
C VAL A 429 18.55 -2.48 11.54
N ALA A 430 18.50 -1.15 11.41
CA ALA A 430 17.59 -0.49 10.50
C ALA A 430 17.82 -0.91 9.04
N ALA A 431 19.08 -1.04 8.62
CA ALA A 431 19.45 -1.46 7.28
C ALA A 431 19.04 -2.92 7.01
N LYS A 432 19.28 -3.84 7.96
CA LYS A 432 18.80 -5.24 7.89
C LYS A 432 17.28 -5.28 7.73
N LEU A 433 16.53 -4.58 8.61
CA LEU A 433 15.07 -4.53 8.56
C LEU A 433 14.53 -3.94 7.26
N ALA A 434 15.14 -2.87 6.75
CA ALA A 434 14.76 -2.26 5.48
C ALA A 434 14.96 -3.20 4.28
N VAL A 435 16.01 -4.04 4.29
CA VAL A 435 16.21 -5.09 3.27
C VAL A 435 15.09 -6.12 3.31
N HIS A 436 14.71 -6.62 4.49
CA HIS A 436 13.61 -7.59 4.61
C HIS A 436 12.25 -6.97 4.25
N ARG A 437 12.01 -5.71 4.62
CA ARG A 437 10.80 -4.97 4.20
C ARG A 437 10.74 -4.86 2.67
N ASP A 438 11.80 -4.35 2.04
CA ASP A 438 11.86 -4.20 0.59
C ASP A 438 11.78 -5.57 -0.11
N HIS A 439 12.32 -6.65 0.48
CA HIS A 439 12.16 -8.02 -0.01
C HIS A 439 10.69 -8.48 -0.02
N LEU A 440 9.92 -8.20 1.04
CA LEU A 440 8.48 -8.53 1.10
C LEU A 440 7.65 -7.66 0.16
N LEU A 441 7.98 -6.37 0.03
CA LEU A 441 7.37 -5.48 -0.95
C LEU A 441 7.64 -5.95 -2.39
N ASP A 442 8.89 -6.32 -2.69
CA ASP A 442 9.27 -6.86 -4.00
C ASP A 442 8.58 -8.20 -4.28
N ARG A 443 8.43 -9.08 -3.27
CA ARG A 443 7.69 -10.33 -3.38
C ARG A 443 6.24 -10.08 -3.81
N ASN A 444 5.59 -9.07 -3.25
CA ASN A 444 4.21 -8.72 -3.59
C ASN A 444 4.10 -8.01 -4.96
N SER A 445 5.15 -7.31 -5.40
CA SER A 445 5.19 -6.67 -6.73
C SER A 445 5.20 -7.65 -7.91
N ALA A 446 5.56 -8.92 -7.67
CA ALA A 446 5.58 -9.97 -8.70
C ALA A 446 4.19 -10.61 -8.95
N MET A 447 3.18 -10.26 -8.15
CA MET A 447 1.82 -10.79 -8.32
C MET A 447 1.12 -10.16 -9.53
N THR A 448 0.51 -11.00 -10.36
CA THR A 448 -0.30 -10.54 -11.50
C THR A 448 -1.56 -9.81 -11.03
N ILE A 449 -1.90 -8.71 -11.69
CA ILE A 449 -3.10 -7.91 -11.42
C ILE A 449 -4.42 -8.70 -11.58
N LYS A 450 -4.37 -9.85 -12.26
CA LYS A 450 -5.52 -10.73 -12.48
C LYS A 450 -5.82 -11.65 -11.29
N LEU A 451 -4.84 -11.92 -10.44
CA LEU A 451 -4.98 -12.84 -9.32
C LEU A 451 -6.04 -12.37 -8.30
N PRO A 452 -6.05 -11.09 -7.85
CA PRO A 452 -7.13 -10.60 -6.98
C PRO A 452 -8.52 -10.74 -7.61
N LEU A 453 -8.65 -10.40 -8.90
CA LEU A 453 -9.93 -10.49 -9.61
C LEU A 453 -10.41 -11.94 -9.73
N ALA A 454 -9.51 -12.89 -9.91
CA ALA A 454 -9.86 -14.30 -9.95
C ALA A 454 -10.32 -14.83 -8.57
N TRP A 455 -9.72 -14.37 -7.47
CA TRP A 455 -10.22 -14.65 -6.11
C TRP A 455 -11.62 -14.06 -5.86
N ALA A 456 -11.89 -12.85 -6.37
CA ALA A 456 -13.21 -12.24 -6.29
C ALA A 456 -14.26 -13.06 -7.08
N LYS A 457 -13.90 -13.61 -8.24
CA LYS A 457 -14.78 -14.49 -9.03
C LYS A 457 -15.23 -15.76 -8.30
N ILE A 458 -14.47 -16.25 -7.32
CA ILE A 458 -14.90 -17.40 -6.48
C ILE A 458 -15.55 -16.99 -5.16
N GLY A 459 -15.72 -15.69 -4.90
CA GLY A 459 -16.40 -15.14 -3.72
C GLY A 459 -15.49 -14.79 -2.54
N HIS A 460 -14.16 -14.89 -2.70
CA HIS A 460 -13.20 -14.54 -1.65
C HIS A 460 -12.82 -13.05 -1.70
N PHE A 461 -13.81 -12.17 -1.53
CA PHE A 461 -13.67 -10.71 -1.68
C PHE A 461 -12.64 -10.09 -0.71
N SER A 462 -12.66 -10.49 0.56
CA SER A 462 -11.69 -9.98 1.54
C SER A 462 -10.25 -10.38 1.20
N ARG A 463 -10.05 -11.57 0.64
CA ARG A 463 -8.72 -12.02 0.18
C ARG A 463 -8.29 -11.23 -1.06
N ALA A 464 -9.19 -11.07 -2.02
CA ALA A 464 -8.94 -10.26 -3.22
C ALA A 464 -8.54 -8.84 -2.84
N GLU A 465 -9.30 -8.18 -1.98
CA GLU A 465 -9.01 -6.81 -1.55
C GLU A 465 -7.66 -6.69 -0.82
N ARG A 466 -7.36 -7.62 0.09
CA ARG A 466 -6.03 -7.67 0.74
C ARG A 466 -4.90 -7.80 -0.27
N LEU A 467 -5.04 -8.66 -1.28
CA LEU A 467 -4.03 -8.82 -2.33
C LEU A 467 -3.84 -7.52 -3.14
N VAL A 468 -4.93 -6.79 -3.43
CA VAL A 468 -4.82 -5.49 -4.11
C VAL A 468 -4.03 -4.49 -3.28
N ARG A 469 -4.31 -4.41 -1.98
CA ARG A 469 -3.67 -3.43 -1.08
C ARG A 469 -2.21 -3.75 -0.75
N LEU A 470 -1.75 -4.96 -1.05
CA LEU A 470 -0.34 -5.33 -1.01
C LEU A 470 0.43 -4.90 -2.28
N THR A 471 -0.25 -4.33 -3.28
CA THR A 471 0.37 -3.88 -4.52
C THR A 471 1.19 -2.61 -4.27
N VAL A 472 2.47 -2.63 -4.68
CA VAL A 472 3.43 -1.55 -4.38
C VAL A 472 3.18 -0.26 -5.19
N GLN A 473 2.45 -0.34 -6.31
CA GLN A 473 2.24 0.80 -7.20
C GLN A 473 0.83 1.36 -7.06
N PRO A 474 0.66 2.64 -6.65
CA PRO A 474 -0.65 3.23 -6.37
C PRO A 474 -1.53 3.30 -7.62
N GLU A 475 -0.96 3.53 -8.80
CA GLU A 475 -1.72 3.48 -10.06
C GLU A 475 -2.29 2.07 -10.33
N THR A 476 -1.52 1.03 -10.06
CA THR A 476 -1.93 -0.36 -10.29
C THR A 476 -2.95 -0.78 -9.25
N GLU A 477 -2.74 -0.41 -7.99
CA GLU A 477 -3.72 -0.59 -6.92
C GLU A 477 -5.07 0.05 -7.29
N CYS A 478 -5.09 1.33 -7.65
CA CYS A 478 -6.30 2.04 -8.07
C CYS A 478 -7.00 1.36 -9.27
N PHE A 479 -6.22 0.95 -10.27
CA PHE A 479 -6.75 0.25 -11.44
C PHE A 479 -7.43 -1.08 -11.05
N VAL A 480 -6.80 -1.87 -10.17
CA VAL A 480 -7.34 -3.17 -9.74
C VAL A 480 -8.49 -3.01 -8.75
N LEU A 481 -8.45 -2.02 -7.85
CA LEU A 481 -9.56 -1.68 -6.95
C LEU A 481 -10.83 -1.36 -7.74
N ALA A 482 -10.72 -0.56 -8.81
CA ALA A 482 -11.84 -0.29 -9.69
C ALA A 482 -12.38 -1.61 -10.31
N LEU A 483 -11.53 -2.44 -10.89
CA LEU A 483 -11.98 -3.71 -11.48
C LEU A 483 -12.59 -4.67 -10.44
N LEU A 484 -12.03 -4.71 -9.23
CA LEU A 484 -12.54 -5.52 -8.12
C LEU A 484 -13.94 -5.06 -7.70
N SER A 485 -14.17 -3.75 -7.65
CA SER A 485 -15.50 -3.20 -7.36
C SER A 485 -16.55 -3.66 -8.37
N GLY A 486 -16.20 -3.72 -9.67
CA GLY A 486 -17.11 -4.24 -10.70
C GLY A 486 -17.47 -5.71 -10.48
N GLU A 487 -16.49 -6.56 -10.15
CA GLU A 487 -16.76 -7.99 -9.87
C GLU A 487 -17.59 -8.16 -8.58
N MET A 488 -17.30 -7.40 -7.52
CA MET A 488 -18.11 -7.39 -6.29
C MET A 488 -19.56 -6.99 -6.56
N HIS A 489 -19.77 -5.94 -7.36
CA HIS A 489 -21.10 -5.47 -7.74
C HIS A 489 -21.89 -6.57 -8.47
N HIS A 490 -21.30 -7.21 -9.48
CA HIS A 490 -21.95 -8.29 -10.24
C HIS A 490 -22.28 -9.53 -9.38
N ARG A 491 -21.62 -9.69 -8.22
CA ARG A 491 -21.83 -10.79 -7.29
C ARG A 491 -22.76 -10.45 -6.12
N GLY A 492 -23.34 -9.25 -6.11
CA GLY A 492 -24.31 -8.80 -5.10
C GLY A 492 -23.71 -8.11 -3.88
N GLN A 493 -22.40 -7.80 -3.88
CA GLN A 493 -21.78 -6.95 -2.85
C GLN A 493 -21.80 -5.49 -3.31
N VAL A 494 -23.00 -4.93 -3.44
CA VAL A 494 -23.21 -3.61 -4.05
C VAL A 494 -22.60 -2.48 -3.21
N ASP A 495 -22.86 -2.47 -1.89
CA ASP A 495 -22.42 -1.38 -1.01
C ASP A 495 -20.88 -1.27 -0.98
N ARG A 496 -20.20 -2.39 -0.73
CA ARG A 496 -18.74 -2.44 -0.73
C ARG A 496 -18.13 -2.14 -2.09
N ALA A 497 -18.76 -2.57 -3.18
CA ALA A 497 -18.33 -2.22 -4.52
C ALA A 497 -18.39 -0.71 -4.76
N GLU A 498 -19.45 -0.03 -4.30
CA GLU A 498 -19.58 1.42 -4.46
C GLU A 498 -18.50 2.18 -3.68
N GLU A 499 -18.16 1.72 -2.48
CA GLU A 499 -17.06 2.29 -1.69
C GLU A 499 -15.72 2.16 -2.41
N LEU A 500 -15.37 0.95 -2.87
CA LEU A 500 -14.11 0.72 -3.59
C LEU A 500 -14.05 1.51 -4.89
N LEU A 501 -15.18 1.67 -5.58
CA LEU A 501 -15.26 2.48 -6.80
C LEU A 501 -15.09 3.98 -6.50
N ARG A 502 -15.64 4.46 -5.37
CA ARG A 502 -15.47 5.85 -4.91
C ARG A 502 -14.03 6.12 -4.51
N GLU A 503 -13.41 5.22 -3.76
CA GLU A 503 -11.99 5.24 -3.41
C GLU A 503 -11.12 5.27 -4.69
N ALA A 504 -11.32 4.31 -5.59
CA ALA A 504 -10.57 4.25 -6.84
C ALA A 504 -10.79 5.50 -7.71
N SER A 505 -11.99 6.07 -7.74
CA SER A 505 -12.28 7.32 -8.45
C SER A 505 -11.57 8.53 -7.82
N ALA A 506 -11.55 8.63 -6.48
CA ALA A 506 -10.86 9.69 -5.76
C ALA A 506 -9.34 9.61 -5.95
N VAL A 507 -8.76 8.42 -5.81
CA VAL A 507 -7.34 8.15 -6.07
C VAL A 507 -7.01 8.41 -7.55
N SER A 508 -7.88 7.97 -8.47
CA SER A 508 -7.70 8.22 -9.90
C SER A 508 -7.71 9.72 -10.22
N ALA A 509 -8.57 10.51 -9.58
CA ALA A 509 -8.62 11.96 -9.72
C ALA A 509 -7.42 12.67 -9.07
N SER A 510 -6.87 12.11 -7.99
CA SER A 510 -5.68 12.64 -7.33
C SER A 510 -4.41 12.42 -8.16
N PHE A 511 -4.42 11.47 -9.11
CA PHE A 511 -3.28 11.28 -9.99
C PHE A 511 -3.03 12.55 -10.82
N PRO A 512 -1.78 12.98 -10.92
CA PRO A 512 -1.42 14.28 -11.50
C PRO A 512 -0.92 14.20 -12.93
N ASP A 513 -0.49 13.01 -13.35
CA ASP A 513 -0.04 12.69 -14.69
C ASP A 513 -1.25 12.27 -15.53
N SER A 514 -1.43 12.89 -16.69
CA SER A 514 -2.55 12.58 -17.59
C SER A 514 -2.51 11.14 -18.08
N GLN A 515 -1.32 10.56 -18.25
CA GLN A 515 -1.19 9.18 -18.72
C GLN A 515 -1.64 8.17 -17.64
N ARG A 516 -1.15 8.29 -16.39
CA ARG A 516 -1.62 7.47 -15.25
C ARG A 516 -3.09 7.71 -14.91
N ARG A 517 -3.55 8.96 -14.93
CA ARG A 517 -4.98 9.29 -14.77
C ARG A 517 -5.82 8.59 -15.81
N ASN A 518 -5.49 8.72 -17.09
CA ASN A 518 -6.27 8.10 -18.17
C ASN A 518 -6.25 6.58 -18.09
N TRP A 519 -5.13 5.98 -17.68
CA TRP A 519 -5.05 4.54 -17.47
C TRP A 519 -5.95 4.06 -16.34
N THR A 520 -5.85 4.66 -15.14
CA THR A 520 -6.69 4.30 -13.98
C THR A 520 -8.16 4.63 -14.19
N ARG A 521 -8.48 5.80 -14.77
CA ARG A 521 -9.84 6.18 -15.16
C ARG A 521 -10.46 5.21 -16.15
N SER A 522 -9.67 4.57 -17.01
CA SER A 522 -10.23 3.61 -17.95
C SER A 522 -10.88 2.42 -17.24
N ALA A 523 -10.37 2.01 -16.08
CA ALA A 523 -10.99 0.99 -15.24
C ALA A 523 -12.23 1.54 -14.52
N VAL A 524 -12.15 2.72 -13.90
CA VAL A 524 -13.27 3.37 -13.20
C VAL A 524 -14.46 3.60 -14.15
N VAL A 525 -14.21 4.17 -15.34
CA VAL A 525 -15.22 4.38 -16.39
C VAL A 525 -15.78 3.05 -16.88
N SER A 526 -14.94 2.03 -17.07
CA SER A 526 -15.42 0.71 -17.46
C SER A 526 -16.40 0.15 -16.44
N VAL A 527 -16.12 0.29 -15.15
CA VAL A 527 -16.95 -0.26 -14.08
C VAL A 527 -18.23 0.54 -13.91
N LEU A 528 -18.17 1.88 -13.95
CA LEU A 528 -19.37 2.73 -13.98
C LEU A 528 -20.28 2.34 -15.14
N ALA A 529 -19.71 2.07 -16.31
CA ALA A 529 -20.47 1.71 -17.49
C ALA A 529 -21.09 0.29 -17.38
N THR A 530 -20.35 -0.71 -16.90
CA THR A 530 -20.86 -2.10 -16.74
C THR A 530 -21.88 -2.24 -15.60
N THR A 531 -21.85 -1.33 -14.63
CA THR A 531 -22.85 -1.26 -13.53
C THR A 531 -24.07 -0.39 -13.89
N GLY A 532 -24.19 0.06 -15.14
CA GLY A 532 -25.36 0.80 -15.65
C GLY A 532 -25.33 2.32 -15.46
N ARG A 533 -24.27 2.89 -14.88
CA ARG A 533 -24.10 4.33 -14.62
C ARG A 533 -23.47 5.05 -15.83
N LEU A 534 -24.08 4.90 -17.00
CA LEU A 534 -23.53 5.38 -18.27
C LEU A 534 -23.33 6.90 -18.32
N ASP A 535 -24.21 7.69 -17.70
CA ASP A 535 -24.07 9.16 -17.64
C ASP A 535 -22.83 9.60 -16.85
N GLU A 536 -22.55 8.92 -15.75
CA GLU A 536 -21.36 9.18 -14.93
C GLU A 536 -20.08 8.77 -15.64
N ALA A 537 -20.10 7.59 -16.28
CA ALA A 537 -19.01 7.10 -17.10
C ALA A 537 -18.70 8.09 -18.24
N GLU A 538 -19.72 8.62 -18.91
CA GLU A 538 -19.59 9.61 -19.99
C GLU A 538 -19.04 10.94 -19.47
N ARG A 539 -19.57 11.47 -18.36
CA ARG A 539 -19.05 12.71 -17.74
C ARG A 539 -17.59 12.58 -17.34
N LEU A 540 -17.23 11.48 -16.68
CA LEU A 540 -15.86 11.23 -16.26
C LEU A 540 -14.92 11.09 -17.47
N ALA A 541 -15.35 10.39 -18.52
CA ALA A 541 -14.59 10.24 -19.76
C ALA A 541 -14.30 11.57 -20.48
N LYS A 542 -15.21 12.56 -20.38
CA LYS A 542 -15.08 13.88 -21.00
C LYS A 542 -14.28 14.90 -20.18
N SER A 543 -14.05 14.64 -18.89
CA SER A 543 -13.56 15.64 -17.93
C SER A 543 -12.08 16.08 -18.06
N ASP A 544 -11.24 15.49 -18.92
CA ASP A 544 -9.81 15.86 -19.04
C ASP A 544 -9.41 16.26 -20.48
N ALA A 545 -8.77 17.43 -20.59
CA ALA A 545 -8.49 18.13 -21.85
C ALA A 545 -7.12 17.78 -22.46
N ALA A 546 -6.17 17.18 -21.71
CA ALA A 546 -4.74 17.23 -22.08
C ALA A 546 -4.21 16.12 -23.01
N ASP A 547 -4.82 14.92 -23.07
CA ASP A 547 -4.33 13.78 -23.87
C ASP A 547 -5.47 13.14 -24.71
N ALA A 548 -5.42 13.34 -26.02
CA ALA A 548 -6.41 12.82 -26.97
C ALA A 548 -6.33 11.29 -27.16
N GLY A 549 -5.14 10.70 -26.99
CA GLY A 549 -4.92 9.27 -27.18
C GLY A 549 -5.51 8.44 -26.04
N GLY A 550 -5.22 8.82 -24.80
CA GLY A 550 -5.83 8.21 -23.61
C GLY A 550 -7.35 8.40 -23.56
N ARG A 551 -7.84 9.59 -23.95
CA ARG A 551 -9.29 9.88 -24.01
C ARG A 551 -10.03 8.94 -24.96
N SER A 552 -9.47 8.66 -26.14
CA SER A 552 -10.07 7.74 -27.12
C SER A 552 -10.32 6.35 -26.54
N ARG A 553 -9.39 5.84 -25.70
CA ARG A 553 -9.52 4.52 -25.05
C ARG A 553 -10.65 4.49 -24.02
N VAL A 554 -10.80 5.56 -23.25
CA VAL A 554 -11.83 5.69 -22.21
C VAL A 554 -13.21 5.87 -22.83
N ILE A 555 -13.35 6.75 -23.83
CA ILE A 555 -14.62 6.97 -24.55
C ILE A 555 -15.08 5.71 -25.26
N ARG A 556 -14.16 4.96 -25.91
CA ARG A 556 -14.50 3.67 -26.51
C ARG A 556 -15.14 2.69 -25.51
N ARG A 557 -14.72 2.68 -24.23
CA ARG A 557 -15.36 1.84 -23.21
C ARG A 557 -16.81 2.24 -22.96
N VAL A 558 -17.10 3.54 -22.89
CA VAL A 558 -18.48 4.05 -22.76
C VAL A 558 -19.33 3.64 -23.96
N VAL A 559 -18.79 3.77 -25.18
CA VAL A 559 -19.49 3.34 -26.41
C VAL A 559 -19.79 1.84 -26.38
N GLN A 560 -18.83 1.02 -25.93
CA GLN A 560 -19.00 -0.42 -25.86
C GLN A 560 -20.15 -0.85 -24.94
N GLU A 561 -20.27 -0.22 -23.77
CA GLU A 561 -21.37 -0.53 -22.84
C GLU A 561 -22.69 0.13 -23.24
N ALA A 562 -22.67 1.33 -23.84
CA ALA A 562 -23.85 1.94 -24.43
C ALA A 562 -24.44 1.07 -25.54
N ALA A 563 -23.59 0.48 -26.38
CA ALA A 563 -24.01 -0.48 -27.39
C ALA A 563 -24.66 -1.72 -26.77
N ARG A 564 -24.09 -2.30 -25.70
CA ARG A 564 -24.72 -3.43 -24.97
C ARG A 564 -26.08 -3.08 -24.37
N ALA A 565 -26.26 -1.82 -23.97
CA ALA A 565 -27.53 -1.29 -23.50
C ALA A 565 -28.49 -0.87 -24.65
N SER A 566 -28.10 -1.12 -25.91
CA SER A 566 -28.83 -0.72 -27.12
C SER A 566 -29.07 0.81 -27.25
N ASP A 567 -28.25 1.63 -26.60
CA ASP A 567 -28.28 3.10 -26.73
C ASP A 567 -27.40 3.57 -27.91
N ILE A 568 -27.88 3.26 -29.13
CA ILE A 568 -27.16 3.58 -30.38
C ILE A 568 -26.96 5.10 -30.53
N ALA A 569 -27.94 5.91 -30.10
CA ALA A 569 -27.84 7.36 -30.15
C ALA A 569 -26.64 7.89 -29.35
N ARG A 570 -26.34 7.31 -28.18
CA ARG A 570 -25.13 7.65 -27.42
C ARG A 570 -23.85 7.21 -28.12
N CYS A 571 -23.83 6.02 -28.74
CA CYS A 571 -22.70 5.56 -29.55
C CYS A 571 -22.36 6.57 -30.66
N GLU A 572 -23.37 7.02 -31.41
CA GLU A 572 -23.20 8.00 -32.48
C GLU A 572 -22.63 9.34 -32.01
N ARG A 573 -23.15 9.86 -30.88
CA ARG A 573 -22.64 11.11 -30.29
C ARG A 573 -21.18 11.02 -29.84
N LEU A 574 -20.72 9.84 -29.44
CA LEU A 574 -19.38 9.65 -28.88
C LEU A 574 -18.32 9.29 -29.93
N PHE A 575 -18.69 8.77 -31.11
CA PHE A 575 -17.72 8.43 -32.16
C PHE A 575 -16.78 9.59 -32.55
N PRO A 576 -17.23 10.85 -32.74
CA PRO A 576 -16.35 11.94 -33.16
C PRO A 576 -15.25 12.26 -32.14
N LEU A 577 -15.41 11.81 -30.90
CA LEU A 577 -14.44 12.04 -29.81
C LEU A 577 -13.36 10.94 -29.75
N ILE A 578 -13.46 9.89 -30.57
CA ILE A 578 -12.49 8.81 -30.68
C ILE A 578 -11.56 9.13 -31.86
N THR A 579 -10.37 9.65 -31.57
CA THR A 579 -9.40 10.09 -32.59
C THR A 579 -8.45 8.98 -33.04
N SER A 580 -8.33 7.90 -32.28
CA SER A 580 -7.48 6.75 -32.63
C SER A 580 -8.21 5.79 -33.58
N PRO A 581 -7.67 5.51 -34.79
CA PRO A 581 -8.31 4.62 -35.77
C PRO A 581 -8.62 3.22 -35.20
N PHE A 582 -7.68 2.64 -34.45
CA PHE A 582 -7.88 1.34 -33.79
C PHE A 582 -9.04 1.38 -32.78
N GLN A 583 -9.12 2.43 -31.95
CA GLN A 583 -10.21 2.55 -30.97
C GLN A 583 -11.56 2.80 -31.65
N GLN A 584 -11.56 3.49 -32.80
CA GLN A 584 -12.76 3.75 -33.60
C GLN A 584 -13.31 2.48 -34.23
N VAL A 585 -12.46 1.63 -34.83
CA VAL A 585 -12.85 0.31 -35.34
C VAL A 585 -13.50 -0.53 -34.24
N MET A 586 -12.87 -0.58 -33.06
CA MET A 586 -13.41 -1.32 -31.91
C MET A 586 -14.78 -0.80 -31.45
N ALA A 587 -15.02 0.51 -31.51
CA ALA A 587 -16.30 1.11 -31.16
C ALA A 587 -17.39 0.77 -32.19
N LEU A 588 -17.03 0.78 -33.49
CA LEU A 588 -17.94 0.40 -34.57
C LEU A 588 -18.33 -1.07 -34.50
N ILE A 589 -17.39 -1.98 -34.20
CA ILE A 589 -17.68 -3.41 -34.00
C ILE A 589 -18.69 -3.59 -32.86
N ALA A 590 -18.46 -2.95 -31.72
CA ALA A 590 -19.38 -3.06 -30.57
C ALA A 590 -20.79 -2.54 -30.89
N THR A 591 -20.89 -1.47 -31.70
CA THR A 591 -22.18 -0.91 -32.13
C THR A 591 -22.87 -1.81 -33.15
N ALA A 592 -22.12 -2.42 -34.07
CA ALA A 592 -22.65 -3.40 -35.02
C ALA A 592 -23.18 -4.68 -34.32
N ASP A 593 -22.57 -5.11 -33.22
CA ASP A 593 -23.07 -6.22 -32.40
C ASP A 593 -24.45 -5.90 -31.76
N ALA A 594 -24.70 -4.62 -31.45
CA ALA A 594 -25.94 -4.14 -30.85
C ALA A 594 -27.05 -3.86 -31.88
N ASP A 595 -26.66 -3.30 -33.02
CA ASP A 595 -27.52 -3.04 -34.17
C ASP A 595 -27.71 -4.32 -35.00
N ARG A 596 -28.67 -5.15 -34.59
CA ARG A 596 -28.95 -6.43 -35.24
C ARG A 596 -29.61 -6.29 -36.61
N SER A 597 -30.29 -5.18 -36.90
CA SER A 597 -30.88 -4.93 -38.23
C SER A 597 -29.84 -4.45 -39.24
N ASP A 598 -28.71 -3.92 -38.75
CA ASP A 598 -27.63 -3.34 -39.56
C ASP A 598 -28.10 -2.19 -40.47
N ASP A 599 -29.20 -1.53 -40.12
CA ASP A 599 -29.82 -0.47 -40.93
C ASP A 599 -28.85 0.69 -41.21
N PHE A 600 -27.86 0.88 -40.32
CA PHE A 600 -26.87 1.95 -40.40
C PHE A 600 -25.49 1.49 -40.93
N GLY A 601 -25.35 0.21 -41.28
CA GLY A 601 -24.15 -0.37 -41.90
C GLY A 601 -22.88 -0.26 -41.06
N TYR A 602 -22.98 -0.36 -39.72
CA TYR A 602 -21.82 -0.20 -38.84
C TYR A 602 -20.77 -1.29 -39.03
N LEU A 603 -21.18 -2.50 -39.41
CA LEU A 603 -20.25 -3.60 -39.69
C LEU A 603 -19.38 -3.29 -40.91
N ASP A 604 -19.97 -2.79 -41.99
CA ASP A 604 -19.21 -2.41 -43.19
C ASP A 604 -18.31 -1.20 -42.95
N LYS A 605 -18.77 -0.22 -42.14
CA LYS A 605 -17.90 0.87 -41.66
C LYS A 605 -16.72 0.35 -40.86
N ALA A 606 -16.92 -0.65 -40.00
CA ALA A 606 -15.85 -1.27 -39.22
C ALA A 606 -14.85 -2.03 -40.11
N LEU A 607 -15.34 -2.77 -41.11
CA LEU A 607 -14.49 -3.47 -42.10
C LEU A 607 -13.66 -2.49 -42.93
N ALA A 608 -14.26 -1.40 -43.40
CA ALA A 608 -13.55 -0.36 -44.15
C ALA A 608 -12.46 0.30 -43.29
N ALA A 609 -12.77 0.65 -42.04
CA ALA A 609 -11.81 1.23 -41.12
C ALA A 609 -10.69 0.24 -40.74
N HIS A 610 -10.99 -1.05 -40.57
CA HIS A 610 -9.99 -2.10 -40.34
C HIS A 610 -8.99 -2.23 -41.51
N ARG A 611 -9.45 -2.16 -42.76
CA ARG A 611 -8.56 -2.21 -43.94
C ARG A 611 -7.51 -1.10 -43.93
N SER A 612 -7.86 0.08 -43.44
CA SER A 612 -6.98 1.24 -43.32
C SER A 612 -5.94 1.16 -42.19
N LEU A 613 -6.02 0.17 -41.29
CA LEU A 613 -5.04 -0.01 -40.23
C LEU A 613 -3.71 -0.53 -40.78
N GLU A 614 -2.61 -0.03 -40.21
CA GLU A 614 -1.25 -0.54 -40.44
C GLU A 614 -1.13 -2.00 -39.98
N ALA A 615 -0.28 -2.77 -40.66
CA ALA A 615 -0.04 -4.17 -40.31
C ALA A 615 0.62 -4.29 -38.91
N GLY A 616 0.07 -5.13 -38.04
CA GLY A 616 0.54 -5.32 -36.67
C GLY A 616 -0.54 -5.94 -35.76
N GLU A 617 -0.26 -6.08 -34.46
CA GLU A 617 -1.21 -6.59 -33.46
C GLU A 617 -2.57 -5.87 -33.49
N PRO A 618 -2.65 -4.53 -33.60
CA PRO A 618 -3.95 -3.83 -33.61
C PRO A 618 -4.84 -4.26 -34.77
N LYS A 619 -4.25 -4.56 -35.94
CA LYS A 619 -4.98 -5.04 -37.12
C LYS A 619 -5.45 -6.48 -36.90
N SER A 620 -4.59 -7.40 -36.48
CA SER A 620 -5.00 -8.78 -36.21
C SER A 620 -6.06 -8.88 -35.13
N ARG A 621 -5.99 -8.04 -34.09
CA ARG A 621 -6.99 -7.98 -33.03
C ARG A 621 -8.36 -7.48 -33.48
N THR A 622 -8.39 -6.43 -34.32
CA THR A 622 -9.65 -5.95 -34.90
C THR A 622 -10.22 -6.95 -35.90
N GLY A 623 -9.37 -7.60 -36.68
CA GLY A 623 -9.74 -8.70 -37.57
C GLY A 623 -10.41 -9.86 -36.82
N MET A 624 -9.81 -10.33 -35.72
CA MET A 624 -10.41 -11.36 -34.85
C MET A 624 -11.81 -10.97 -34.36
N LEU A 625 -11.99 -9.73 -33.91
CA LEU A 625 -13.29 -9.27 -33.42
C LEU A 625 -14.33 -9.13 -34.54
N LEU A 626 -13.90 -8.73 -35.74
CA LEU A 626 -14.74 -8.69 -36.93
C LEU A 626 -15.15 -10.08 -37.40
N VAL A 627 -14.26 -11.08 -37.34
CA VAL A 627 -14.60 -12.48 -37.58
C VAL A 627 -15.70 -12.93 -36.62
N LYS A 628 -15.58 -12.63 -35.32
CA LYS A 628 -16.64 -12.92 -34.33
C LYS A 628 -17.97 -12.24 -34.67
N ALA A 629 -17.93 -10.97 -35.05
CA ALA A 629 -19.13 -10.22 -35.43
C ALA A 629 -19.81 -10.79 -36.70
N LEU A 630 -19.01 -11.17 -37.71
CA LEU A 630 -19.50 -11.80 -38.94
C LEU A 630 -20.11 -13.18 -38.67
N MET A 631 -19.49 -13.99 -37.82
CA MET A 631 -20.00 -15.31 -37.44
C MET A 631 -21.37 -15.24 -36.75
N ARG A 632 -21.58 -14.26 -35.86
CA ARG A 632 -22.88 -14.03 -35.20
C ARG A 632 -23.99 -13.63 -36.17
N ARG A 633 -23.64 -13.06 -37.32
CA ARG A 633 -24.56 -12.69 -38.40
C ARG A 633 -24.60 -13.73 -39.52
N GLU A 634 -24.07 -14.93 -39.26
CA GLU A 634 -24.05 -16.06 -40.19
C GLU A 634 -23.30 -15.79 -41.51
N GLN A 635 -22.43 -14.76 -41.56
CA GLN A 635 -21.62 -14.41 -42.74
C GLN A 635 -20.31 -15.19 -42.77
N ARG A 636 -20.41 -16.53 -42.80
CA ARG A 636 -19.27 -17.44 -42.63
C ARG A 636 -18.20 -17.30 -43.72
N GLU A 637 -18.60 -17.08 -44.98
CA GLU A 637 -17.66 -16.91 -46.10
C GLU A 637 -16.79 -15.66 -45.92
N ARG A 638 -17.43 -14.50 -45.65
CA ARG A 638 -16.72 -13.25 -45.36
C ARG A 638 -15.82 -13.36 -44.13
N ALA A 639 -16.24 -14.13 -43.12
CA ALA A 639 -15.43 -14.39 -41.93
C ALA A 639 -14.18 -15.23 -42.25
N ALA A 640 -14.31 -16.23 -43.12
CA ALA A 640 -13.19 -17.06 -43.57
C ALA A 640 -12.19 -16.26 -44.42
N GLU A 641 -12.67 -15.45 -45.37
CA GLU A 641 -11.82 -14.56 -46.17
C GLU A 641 -11.01 -13.59 -45.28
N LEU A 642 -11.68 -12.97 -44.30
CA LEU A 642 -11.00 -12.07 -43.36
C LEU A 642 -10.00 -12.79 -42.47
N LEU A 643 -10.26 -14.04 -42.08
CA LEU A 643 -9.31 -14.85 -41.31
C LEU A 643 -8.03 -15.09 -42.12
N ASP A 644 -8.15 -15.50 -43.38
CA ASP A 644 -7.00 -15.79 -44.24
C ASP A 644 -6.14 -14.53 -44.49
N ASP A 645 -6.78 -13.36 -44.65
CA ASP A 645 -6.11 -12.05 -44.74
C ASP A 645 -5.33 -11.71 -43.46
N VAL A 646 -5.97 -11.89 -42.29
CA VAL A 646 -5.38 -11.60 -40.98
C VAL A 646 -4.25 -12.56 -40.65
N GLU A 647 -4.38 -13.83 -41.03
CA GLU A 647 -3.38 -14.87 -40.85
C GLU A 647 -2.12 -14.57 -41.69
N THR A 648 -2.31 -14.25 -42.97
CA THR A 648 -1.22 -13.84 -43.87
C THR A 648 -0.51 -12.59 -43.35
N GLY A 649 -1.29 -11.59 -42.91
CA GLY A 649 -0.77 -10.37 -42.28
C GLY A 649 0.06 -10.66 -41.04
N SER A 650 -0.42 -11.53 -40.15
CA SER A 650 0.27 -11.87 -38.90
C SER A 650 1.63 -12.55 -39.14
N ARG A 651 1.72 -13.49 -40.10
CA ARG A 651 2.98 -14.19 -40.43
C ARG A 651 4.01 -13.29 -41.10
N SER A 652 3.58 -12.22 -41.78
CA SER A 652 4.47 -11.29 -42.48
C SER A 652 5.19 -10.29 -41.57
N LEU A 653 4.86 -10.25 -40.27
CA LEU A 653 5.48 -9.33 -39.31
C LEU A 653 6.95 -9.71 -39.03
N GLN A 654 7.84 -8.72 -39.12
CA GLN A 654 9.29 -8.91 -38.93
C GLN A 654 9.69 -9.14 -37.47
N ASN A 655 9.01 -8.48 -36.53
CA ASN A 655 9.33 -8.54 -35.11
C ASN A 655 8.64 -9.74 -34.46
N SER A 656 9.40 -10.56 -33.73
CA SER A 656 8.90 -11.79 -33.10
C SER A 656 7.77 -11.55 -32.08
N SER A 657 7.89 -10.54 -31.21
CA SER A 657 6.86 -10.29 -30.18
C SER A 657 5.51 -9.82 -30.76
N PRO A 658 5.44 -8.78 -31.63
CA PRO A 658 4.19 -8.40 -32.28
C PRO A 658 3.62 -9.50 -33.19
N ARG A 659 4.48 -10.32 -33.80
CA ARG A 659 4.07 -11.48 -34.59
C ARG A 659 3.35 -12.53 -33.74
N ALA A 660 3.93 -12.91 -32.61
CA ALA A 660 3.32 -13.89 -31.71
C ALA A 660 1.97 -13.40 -31.16
N GLU A 661 1.86 -12.12 -30.75
CA GLU A 661 0.59 -11.52 -30.30
C GLU A 661 -0.49 -11.51 -31.39
N ALA A 662 -0.10 -11.19 -32.62
CA ALA A 662 -0.98 -11.23 -33.79
C ALA A 662 -1.48 -12.65 -34.07
N MET A 663 -0.59 -13.65 -34.00
CA MET A 663 -0.94 -15.05 -34.25
C MET A 663 -1.89 -15.64 -33.21
N VAL A 664 -1.73 -15.32 -31.93
CA VAL A 664 -2.71 -15.75 -30.91
C VAL A 664 -4.08 -15.11 -31.14
N SER A 665 -4.12 -13.85 -31.60
CA SER A 665 -5.38 -13.21 -32.01
C SER A 665 -6.02 -13.91 -33.21
N THR A 666 -5.22 -14.28 -34.21
CA THR A 666 -5.67 -15.08 -35.37
C THR A 666 -6.15 -16.47 -34.95
N ALA A 667 -5.46 -17.15 -34.04
CA ALA A 667 -5.86 -18.47 -33.54
C ALA A 667 -7.25 -18.41 -32.91
N ARG A 668 -7.53 -17.39 -32.09
CA ARG A 668 -8.85 -17.17 -31.50
C ARG A 668 -9.95 -16.88 -32.53
N ALA A 669 -9.60 -16.28 -33.67
CA ALA A 669 -10.53 -16.12 -34.78
C ALA A 669 -10.80 -17.46 -35.48
N ALA A 670 -9.78 -18.31 -35.64
CA ALA A 670 -9.92 -19.65 -36.20
C ALA A 670 -10.80 -20.58 -35.34
N ILE A 671 -10.73 -20.46 -34.00
CA ILE A 671 -11.60 -21.20 -33.06
C ILE A 671 -13.07 -20.90 -33.35
N GLU A 672 -13.43 -19.64 -33.56
CA GLU A 672 -14.81 -19.20 -33.82
C GLU A 672 -15.37 -19.72 -35.15
N LEU A 673 -14.48 -19.97 -36.13
CA LEU A 673 -14.82 -20.62 -37.40
C LEU A 673 -14.91 -22.15 -37.30
N GLY A 674 -14.62 -22.74 -36.13
CA GLY A 674 -14.59 -24.17 -35.88
C GLY A 674 -13.30 -24.87 -36.34
N SER A 675 -12.25 -24.11 -36.63
CA SER A 675 -10.97 -24.64 -37.14
C SER A 675 -9.96 -24.85 -36.01
N ALA A 676 -10.24 -25.79 -35.11
CA ALA A 676 -9.41 -26.06 -33.93
C ALA A 676 -7.95 -26.41 -34.29
N ASP A 677 -7.73 -27.18 -35.36
CA ASP A 677 -6.36 -27.58 -35.77
C ASP A 677 -5.53 -26.40 -36.27
N ARG A 678 -6.16 -25.47 -37.02
CA ARG A 678 -5.51 -24.20 -37.42
C ARG A 678 -5.16 -23.36 -36.20
N ALA A 679 -6.07 -23.28 -35.23
CA ALA A 679 -5.83 -22.53 -34.00
C ALA A 679 -4.66 -23.11 -33.19
N ARG A 680 -4.57 -24.44 -33.03
CA ARG A 680 -3.46 -25.11 -32.34
C ARG A 680 -2.13 -24.83 -33.04
N ALA A 681 -2.05 -24.98 -34.36
CA ALA A 681 -0.83 -24.70 -35.11
C ALA A 681 -0.33 -23.26 -34.93
N LEU A 682 -1.24 -22.28 -34.94
CA LEU A 682 -0.90 -20.87 -34.71
C LEU A 682 -0.44 -20.60 -33.27
N ILE A 683 -1.04 -21.29 -32.28
CA ILE A 683 -0.64 -21.20 -30.87
C ILE A 683 0.75 -21.79 -30.66
N ASP A 684 1.02 -22.98 -31.21
CA ASP A 684 2.31 -23.66 -31.08
C ASP A 684 3.44 -22.84 -31.72
N GLU A 685 3.21 -22.29 -32.91
CA GLU A 685 4.18 -21.41 -33.58
C GLU A 685 4.41 -20.11 -32.79
N ALA A 686 3.36 -19.52 -32.20
CA ALA A 686 3.48 -18.35 -31.33
C ALA A 686 4.23 -18.66 -30.02
N LEU A 687 4.02 -19.84 -29.43
CA LEU A 687 4.71 -20.29 -28.22
C LEU A 687 6.20 -20.54 -28.49
N GLY A 688 6.55 -21.19 -29.61
CA GLY A 688 7.94 -21.38 -30.04
C GLY A 688 8.68 -20.04 -30.13
N MET A 689 8.05 -19.02 -30.75
CA MET A 689 8.62 -17.68 -30.82
C MET A 689 8.81 -17.02 -29.44
N LEU A 690 7.92 -17.27 -28.47
CA LEU A 690 8.07 -16.72 -27.13
C LEU A 690 9.24 -17.33 -26.37
N LEU A 691 9.41 -18.65 -26.48
CA LEU A 691 10.45 -19.39 -25.77
C LEU A 691 11.84 -19.09 -26.34
N GLU A 692 11.92 -18.85 -27.65
CA GLU A 692 13.18 -18.54 -28.34
C GLU A 692 13.52 -17.03 -28.35
N SER A 693 12.54 -16.13 -28.18
CA SER A 693 12.78 -14.67 -28.26
C SER A 693 13.14 -14.01 -26.92
N GLY A 694 13.99 -12.98 -26.98
CA GLY A 694 14.29 -12.08 -25.86
C GLY A 694 13.17 -11.08 -25.50
N ALA A 695 11.89 -11.46 -25.66
CA ALA A 695 10.75 -10.63 -25.29
C ALA A 695 10.75 -10.28 -23.79
N ASP A 696 10.21 -9.11 -23.43
CA ASP A 696 10.08 -8.72 -22.03
C ASP A 696 9.09 -9.61 -21.24
N ALA A 697 9.24 -9.64 -19.92
CA ALA A 697 8.46 -10.50 -19.03
C ALA A 697 6.96 -10.21 -19.10
N GLU A 698 6.57 -8.93 -19.24
CA GLU A 698 5.17 -8.52 -19.33
C GLU A 698 4.47 -9.08 -20.57
N THR A 699 5.16 -9.05 -21.71
CA THR A 699 4.65 -9.57 -22.99
C THR A 699 4.49 -11.08 -22.92
N ARG A 700 5.46 -11.81 -22.35
CA ARG A 700 5.37 -13.27 -22.16
C ARG A 700 4.17 -13.66 -21.29
N LEU A 701 3.97 -12.97 -20.16
CA LEU A 701 2.81 -13.20 -19.29
C LEU A 701 1.49 -12.95 -20.01
N ARG A 702 1.37 -11.82 -20.72
CA ARG A 702 0.15 -11.47 -21.46
C ARG A 702 -0.19 -12.55 -22.49
N LEU A 703 0.81 -13.05 -23.21
CA LEU A 703 0.60 -14.01 -24.26
C LEU A 703 0.31 -15.42 -23.73
N VAL A 704 1.00 -15.86 -22.67
CA VAL A 704 0.69 -17.14 -22.01
C VAL A 704 -0.76 -17.16 -21.52
N ALA A 705 -1.23 -16.11 -20.85
CA ALA A 705 -2.64 -16.02 -20.46
C ALA A 705 -3.59 -16.12 -21.67
N ALA A 706 -3.25 -15.46 -22.79
CA ALA A 706 -4.06 -15.50 -24.00
C ALA A 706 -4.09 -16.90 -24.65
N ILE A 707 -2.97 -17.61 -24.63
CA ILE A 707 -2.84 -19.01 -25.08
C ILE A 707 -3.66 -19.93 -24.17
N THR A 708 -3.58 -19.77 -22.84
CA THR A 708 -4.42 -20.55 -21.91
C THR A 708 -5.91 -20.36 -22.19
N TYR A 709 -6.36 -19.11 -22.42
CA TYR A 709 -7.76 -18.86 -22.80
C TYR A 709 -8.14 -19.55 -24.12
N ALA A 710 -7.22 -19.59 -25.10
CA ALA A 710 -7.46 -20.28 -26.36
C ALA A 710 -7.59 -21.81 -26.16
N HIS A 711 -6.74 -22.45 -25.33
CA HIS A 711 -6.92 -23.86 -24.98
C HIS A 711 -8.23 -24.13 -24.24
N VAL A 712 -8.67 -23.21 -23.35
CA VAL A 712 -9.98 -23.28 -22.68
C VAL A 712 -11.14 -23.24 -23.69
N GLU A 713 -11.01 -22.45 -24.76
CA GLU A 713 -11.99 -22.33 -25.84
C GLU A 713 -11.97 -23.56 -26.79
N ILE A 714 -10.81 -24.17 -27.04
CA ILE A 714 -10.65 -25.35 -27.92
C ILE A 714 -11.13 -26.66 -27.27
N GLY A 715 -10.56 -27.01 -26.10
CA GLY A 715 -10.68 -28.34 -25.50
C GLY A 715 -11.16 -28.34 -24.05
N GLY A 716 -11.56 -27.19 -23.52
CA GLY A 716 -12.07 -27.08 -22.15
C GLY A 716 -10.99 -26.90 -21.09
N LEU A 717 -11.35 -27.08 -19.82
CA LEU A 717 -10.44 -26.82 -18.69
C LEU A 717 -9.27 -27.81 -18.62
N GLU A 718 -9.46 -29.04 -19.12
CA GLU A 718 -8.44 -30.09 -19.11
C GLU A 718 -7.29 -29.81 -20.09
N GLU A 719 -7.58 -29.43 -21.33
CA GLU A 719 -6.54 -29.06 -22.31
C GLU A 719 -5.70 -27.86 -21.82
N ALA A 720 -6.35 -26.89 -21.18
CA ALA A 720 -5.68 -25.75 -20.58
C ALA A 720 -4.86 -26.09 -19.32
N GLN A 721 -5.30 -27.07 -18.52
CA GLN A 721 -4.53 -27.60 -17.40
C GLN A 721 -3.27 -28.31 -17.89
N ASN A 722 -3.38 -29.13 -18.94
CA ASN A 722 -2.23 -29.81 -19.56
C ASN A 722 -1.20 -28.80 -20.11
N PHE A 723 -1.67 -27.70 -20.72
CA PHE A 723 -0.80 -26.61 -21.13
C PHE A 723 -0.15 -25.90 -19.93
N ALA A 724 -0.91 -25.61 -18.86
CA ALA A 724 -0.34 -25.02 -17.66
C ALA A 724 0.74 -25.94 -17.03
N ASP A 725 0.55 -27.25 -17.08
CA ASP A 725 1.48 -28.24 -16.53
C ASP A 725 2.71 -28.47 -17.40
N SER A 726 2.63 -28.22 -18.72
CA SER A 726 3.79 -28.31 -19.63
C SER A 726 4.74 -27.11 -19.54
N LEU A 727 4.32 -26.00 -18.92
CA LEU A 727 5.16 -24.83 -18.72
C LEU A 727 6.21 -25.07 -17.61
N GLU A 728 7.48 -25.16 -18.01
CA GLU A 728 8.61 -25.34 -17.08
C GLU A 728 8.90 -24.07 -16.25
N ASP A 729 8.69 -22.89 -16.84
CA ASP A 729 8.90 -21.60 -16.16
C ASP A 729 7.81 -21.37 -15.10
N PRO A 730 8.16 -21.27 -13.79
CA PRO A 730 7.18 -21.09 -12.72
C PRO A 730 6.34 -19.82 -12.84
N PHE A 731 6.90 -18.75 -13.43
CA PHE A 731 6.22 -17.48 -13.59
C PHE A 731 5.16 -17.55 -14.69
N LEU A 732 5.53 -18.12 -15.85
CA LEU A 732 4.58 -18.37 -16.94
C LEU A 732 3.48 -19.35 -16.50
N ARG A 733 3.86 -20.42 -15.79
CA ARG A 733 2.91 -21.38 -15.23
C ARG A 733 1.95 -20.73 -14.23
N SER A 734 2.43 -19.83 -13.37
CA SER A 734 1.56 -19.12 -12.42
C SER A 734 0.49 -18.29 -13.13
N GLU A 735 0.84 -17.58 -14.20
CA GLU A 735 -0.10 -16.77 -14.97
C GLU A 735 -1.09 -17.63 -15.76
N SER A 736 -0.63 -18.77 -16.30
CA SER A 736 -1.51 -19.77 -16.90
C SER A 736 -2.53 -20.30 -15.88
N LEU A 737 -2.08 -20.63 -14.66
CA LEU A 737 -2.96 -21.07 -13.57
C LEU A 737 -3.96 -19.99 -13.12
N VAL A 738 -3.59 -18.70 -13.13
CA VAL A 738 -4.55 -17.60 -12.89
C VAL A 738 -5.61 -17.53 -13.99
N ALA A 739 -5.20 -17.61 -15.26
CA ALA A 739 -6.11 -17.59 -16.39
C ALA A 739 -7.07 -18.81 -16.37
N LEU A 740 -6.54 -19.99 -16.05
CA LEU A 740 -7.31 -21.22 -15.88
C LEU A 740 -8.28 -21.12 -14.69
N GLY A 741 -7.80 -20.68 -13.53
CA GLY A 741 -8.64 -20.53 -12.33
C GLY A 741 -9.77 -19.52 -12.52
N GLY A 742 -9.50 -18.39 -13.19
CA GLY A 742 -10.54 -17.42 -13.57
C GLY A 742 -11.57 -17.98 -14.56
N SER A 743 -11.14 -18.84 -15.48
CA SER A 743 -12.02 -19.54 -16.43
C SER A 743 -12.87 -20.60 -15.74
N ALA A 744 -12.27 -21.42 -14.87
CA ALA A 744 -12.96 -22.40 -14.04
C ALA A 744 -14.01 -21.74 -13.14
N ALA A 745 -13.66 -20.62 -12.50
CA ALA A 745 -14.58 -19.84 -11.68
C ALA A 745 -15.80 -19.34 -12.48
N SER A 746 -15.58 -18.92 -13.73
CA SER A 746 -16.64 -18.43 -14.62
C SER A 746 -17.55 -19.56 -15.11
N ARG A 747 -17.05 -20.81 -15.17
CA ARG A 747 -17.82 -22.02 -15.48
C ARG A 747 -18.47 -22.67 -14.26
N GLY A 748 -18.23 -22.15 -13.05
CA GLY A 748 -18.81 -22.67 -11.80
C GLY A 748 -17.98 -23.75 -11.09
N GLU A 749 -16.80 -24.10 -11.61
CA GLU A 749 -15.89 -25.11 -11.06
C GLU A 749 -15.05 -24.55 -9.91
N LYS A 750 -15.70 -24.27 -8.77
CA LYS A 750 -15.09 -23.56 -7.63
C LYS A 750 -13.89 -24.29 -7.02
N ALA A 751 -13.93 -25.62 -6.96
CA ALA A 751 -12.84 -26.41 -6.36
C ALA A 751 -11.56 -26.33 -7.20
N LEU A 752 -11.67 -26.53 -8.51
CA LEU A 752 -10.54 -26.37 -9.43
C LEU A 752 -10.02 -24.94 -9.41
N ALA A 753 -10.92 -23.95 -9.48
CA ALA A 753 -10.54 -22.55 -9.40
C ALA A 753 -9.77 -22.21 -8.10
N PHE A 754 -10.23 -22.69 -6.95
CA PHE A 754 -9.54 -22.49 -5.68
C PHE A 754 -8.12 -23.09 -5.70
N THR A 755 -7.98 -24.33 -6.16
CA THR A 755 -6.68 -25.02 -6.23
C THR A 755 -5.72 -24.31 -7.19
N CYS A 756 -6.16 -23.98 -8.41
CA CYS A 756 -5.34 -23.27 -9.39
C CYS A 756 -4.89 -21.91 -8.86
N LEU A 757 -5.78 -21.13 -8.23
CA LEU A 757 -5.45 -19.81 -7.69
C LEU A 757 -4.54 -19.89 -6.47
N GLN A 758 -4.73 -20.89 -5.59
CA GLN A 758 -3.83 -21.13 -4.47
C GLN A 758 -2.42 -21.51 -4.95
N MET A 759 -2.32 -22.38 -5.97
CA MET A 759 -1.06 -22.74 -6.58
C MET A 759 -0.40 -21.54 -7.28
N ALA A 760 -1.17 -20.74 -8.03
CA ALA A 760 -0.67 -19.55 -8.70
C ALA A 760 -0.17 -18.48 -7.72
N GLU A 761 -0.91 -18.24 -6.64
CA GLU A 761 -0.50 -17.32 -5.57
C GLU A 761 0.81 -17.80 -4.92
N ARG A 762 0.91 -19.09 -4.58
CA ARG A 762 2.14 -19.67 -4.03
C ARG A 762 3.30 -19.53 -5.02
N MET A 763 3.09 -19.88 -6.29
CA MET A 763 4.13 -19.81 -7.31
C MET A 763 4.58 -18.39 -7.58
N SER A 764 3.67 -17.43 -7.73
CA SER A 764 4.00 -16.01 -7.99
C SER A 764 4.80 -15.36 -6.84
N ARG A 765 4.56 -15.77 -5.58
CA ARG A 765 5.28 -15.26 -4.40
C ARG A 765 6.70 -15.83 -4.25
N PHE A 766 6.96 -17.02 -4.79
CA PHE A 766 8.27 -17.70 -4.66
C PHE A 766 9.02 -17.85 -5.99
N ALA A 767 8.40 -17.53 -7.13
CA ALA A 767 9.05 -17.56 -8.43
C ALA A 767 10.14 -16.48 -8.46
N PHE A 768 11.40 -16.92 -8.54
CA PHE A 768 12.52 -16.06 -8.89
C PHE A 768 12.38 -15.64 -10.34
N GLY A 769 11.60 -14.58 -10.59
CA GLY A 769 11.55 -13.99 -11.92
C GLY A 769 12.95 -13.53 -12.36
N PRO A 770 13.29 -13.59 -13.66
CA PRO A 770 14.53 -13.03 -14.20
C PRO A 770 14.78 -11.59 -13.73
N ASP A 771 13.72 -10.81 -13.58
CA ASP A 771 13.75 -9.43 -13.10
C ASP A 771 14.20 -9.28 -11.63
N ARG A 772 13.96 -10.28 -10.76
CA ARG A 772 14.42 -10.24 -9.36
C ARG A 772 15.90 -10.58 -9.27
N VAL A 773 16.36 -11.63 -9.97
CA VAL A 773 17.80 -11.97 -10.07
C VAL A 773 18.58 -10.78 -10.59
N ASP A 774 18.08 -10.16 -11.66
CA ASP A 774 18.71 -9.00 -12.29
C ASP A 774 18.71 -7.75 -11.39
N ARG A 775 17.67 -7.55 -10.57
CA ARG A 775 17.65 -6.48 -9.54
C ARG A 775 18.63 -6.76 -8.40
N THR A 776 18.75 -8.00 -7.94
CA THR A 776 19.75 -8.39 -6.93
C THR A 776 21.16 -8.19 -7.47
N LYS A 777 21.44 -8.63 -8.71
CA LYS A 777 22.72 -8.37 -9.40
C LYS A 777 22.98 -6.87 -9.56
N ALA A 778 21.98 -6.07 -9.95
CA ALA A 778 22.13 -4.62 -10.05
C ALA A 778 22.48 -3.97 -8.70
N THR A 779 21.88 -4.47 -7.62
CA THR A 779 22.16 -4.00 -6.26
C THR A 779 23.56 -4.41 -5.80
N ALA A 780 23.98 -5.65 -6.07
CA ALA A 780 25.35 -6.12 -5.81
C ALA A 780 26.38 -5.30 -6.59
N ALA A 781 26.12 -5.00 -7.87
CA ALA A 781 26.97 -4.12 -8.67
C ALA A 781 27.07 -2.71 -8.06
N LEU A 782 25.96 -2.15 -7.56
CA LEU A 782 25.96 -0.86 -6.87
C LEU A 782 26.78 -0.89 -5.57
N ILE A 783 26.68 -1.96 -4.77
CA ILE A 783 27.46 -2.13 -3.54
C ILE A 783 28.96 -2.20 -3.87
N SER A 784 29.36 -3.02 -4.84
CA SER A 784 30.75 -3.11 -5.30
C SER A 784 31.26 -1.76 -5.79
N ALA A 785 30.44 -1.03 -6.56
CA ALA A 785 30.81 0.31 -7.03
C ALA A 785 30.92 1.33 -5.90
N ALA A 786 30.02 1.29 -4.91
CA ALA A 786 30.07 2.16 -3.75
C ALA A 786 31.35 1.93 -2.92
N ARG A 787 31.82 0.68 -2.80
CA ARG A 787 33.10 0.31 -2.16
C ARG A 787 34.34 0.63 -2.99
N GLY A 788 34.18 1.02 -4.25
CA GLY A 788 35.28 1.31 -5.17
C GLY A 788 35.76 0.11 -6.01
N ASP A 789 35.15 -1.07 -5.87
CA ASP A 789 35.45 -2.23 -6.72
C ASP A 789 34.65 -2.19 -8.02
N LEU A 790 35.10 -1.33 -8.93
CA LEU A 790 34.42 -1.07 -10.20
C LEU A 790 34.58 -2.20 -11.22
N ARG A 791 35.65 -2.99 -11.13
CA ARG A 791 35.85 -4.16 -12.01
C ARG A 791 34.81 -5.22 -11.72
N GLU A 792 34.63 -5.53 -10.43
CA GLU A 792 33.60 -6.47 -10.01
C GLU A 792 32.19 -5.93 -10.29
N ALA A 793 31.94 -4.64 -10.02
CA ALA A 793 30.67 -4.00 -10.33
C ALA A 793 30.29 -4.12 -11.82
N THR A 794 31.26 -3.91 -12.71
CA THR A 794 31.08 -3.98 -14.16
C THR A 794 30.86 -5.42 -14.63
N ARG A 795 31.60 -6.38 -14.06
CA ARG A 795 31.42 -7.81 -14.33
C ARG A 795 30.01 -8.27 -13.93
N ILE A 796 29.55 -7.89 -12.73
CA ILE A 796 28.20 -8.21 -12.25
C ILE A 796 27.14 -7.54 -13.13
N ALA A 797 27.29 -6.26 -13.46
CA ALA A 797 26.35 -5.54 -14.32
C ALA A 797 26.24 -6.20 -15.71
N ASN A 798 27.35 -6.64 -16.31
CA ASN A 798 27.34 -7.37 -17.59
C ASN A 798 26.64 -8.73 -17.52
N SER A 799 26.58 -9.36 -16.35
CA SER A 799 25.87 -10.64 -16.15
C SER A 799 24.35 -10.51 -16.00
N ILE A 800 23.81 -9.28 -16.01
CA ILE A 800 22.37 -8.99 -15.92
C ILE A 800 21.72 -9.32 -17.26
N THR A 801 20.67 -10.14 -17.28
CA THR A 801 20.04 -10.59 -18.54
C THR A 801 19.20 -9.50 -19.22
N SER A 802 18.40 -8.79 -18.43
CA SER A 802 17.53 -7.70 -18.85
C SER A 802 18.34 -6.48 -19.29
N THR A 803 18.16 -6.05 -20.54
CA THR A 803 18.82 -4.87 -21.09
C THR A 803 18.44 -3.60 -20.33
N ALA A 804 17.18 -3.49 -19.88
CA ALA A 804 16.69 -2.34 -19.11
C ALA A 804 17.32 -2.29 -17.71
N THR A 805 17.37 -3.42 -16.99
CA THR A 805 17.98 -3.50 -15.65
C THR A 805 19.49 -3.35 -15.72
N ARG A 806 20.13 -3.91 -16.76
CA ARG A 806 21.56 -3.74 -17.04
C ARG A 806 21.92 -2.27 -17.22
N GLY A 807 21.14 -1.54 -18.03
CA GLY A 807 21.33 -0.11 -18.24
C GLY A 807 21.17 0.71 -16.95
N LYS A 808 20.18 0.37 -16.10
CA LYS A 808 20.00 1.00 -14.78
C LYS A 808 21.17 0.71 -13.85
N ALA A 809 21.66 -0.54 -13.82
CA ALA A 809 22.81 -0.94 -13.02
C ALA A 809 24.06 -0.16 -13.44
N PHE A 810 24.35 -0.05 -14.74
CA PHE A 810 25.49 0.72 -15.23
C PHE A 810 25.41 2.21 -14.90
N VAL A 811 24.22 2.82 -14.98
CA VAL A 811 24.04 4.22 -14.55
C VAL A 811 24.31 4.37 -13.05
N ALA A 812 23.80 3.46 -12.22
CA ALA A 812 24.02 3.48 -10.78
C ALA A 812 25.50 3.26 -10.42
N VAL A 813 26.17 2.30 -11.08
CA VAL A 813 27.61 2.05 -10.97
C VAL A 813 28.42 3.28 -11.35
N ALA A 814 28.09 3.94 -12.47
CA ALA A 814 28.78 5.16 -12.90
C ALA A 814 28.62 6.32 -11.90
N HIS A 815 27.42 6.51 -11.34
CA HIS A 815 27.19 7.52 -10.31
C HIS A 815 27.94 7.21 -9.01
N ALA A 816 27.99 5.95 -8.58
CA ALA A 816 28.76 5.53 -7.41
C ALA A 816 30.27 5.65 -7.66
N ALA A 817 30.75 5.30 -8.86
CA ALA A 817 32.15 5.44 -9.30
C ALA A 817 32.63 6.89 -9.26
N GLY A 818 31.74 7.85 -9.55
CA GLY A 818 31.97 9.28 -9.41
C GLY A 818 32.44 9.71 -8.01
N ALA A 819 32.26 8.89 -6.96
CA ALA A 819 32.81 9.15 -5.63
C ALA A 819 34.33 8.88 -5.53
N HIS A 820 34.89 8.03 -6.40
CA HIS A 820 36.23 7.43 -6.26
C HIS A 820 37.23 7.88 -7.33
N VAL A 821 36.86 8.89 -8.12
CA VAL A 821 37.52 9.37 -9.36
C VAL A 821 39.00 9.71 -9.23
N LYS A 822 39.50 9.99 -8.02
CA LYS A 822 40.94 10.25 -7.79
C LYS A 822 41.85 9.06 -8.17
N HIS A 823 41.29 7.87 -8.40
CA HIS A 823 42.05 6.63 -8.66
C HIS A 823 41.74 5.98 -10.02
N TRP A 824 41.15 6.69 -10.99
CA TRP A 824 40.80 6.10 -12.29
C TRP A 824 42.04 5.85 -13.16
N PRO A 825 42.30 4.60 -13.61
CA PRO A 825 43.25 4.36 -14.70
C PRO A 825 42.58 4.70 -16.04
N THR A 826 43.32 5.38 -16.92
CA THR A 826 42.91 5.63 -18.33
C THR A 826 42.51 4.36 -19.06
N ASP A 827 43.08 3.22 -18.68
CA ASP A 827 42.80 1.90 -19.26
C ASP A 827 41.37 1.40 -19.02
N PHE A 828 40.70 1.83 -17.94
CA PHE A 828 39.29 1.47 -17.69
C PHE A 828 38.34 2.25 -18.60
N LEU A 829 38.64 3.50 -18.92
CA LEU A 829 37.83 4.30 -19.86
C LEU A 829 37.93 3.77 -21.30
N ALA A 830 39.00 3.02 -21.59
CA ALA A 830 39.24 2.32 -22.84
C ALA A 830 38.71 0.86 -22.86
N ASP A 831 38.06 0.39 -21.79
CA ASP A 831 37.57 -1.00 -21.67
C ASP A 831 36.45 -1.27 -22.71
N PRO A 832 36.65 -2.20 -23.66
CA PRO A 832 35.63 -2.54 -24.67
C PRO A 832 34.32 -3.06 -24.08
N SER A 833 34.32 -3.55 -22.83
CA SER A 833 33.11 -3.97 -22.12
C SER A 833 32.21 -2.79 -21.72
N LEU A 834 32.72 -1.55 -21.75
CA LEU A 834 31.94 -0.32 -21.66
C LEU A 834 31.45 0.18 -23.04
N ASP A 835 32.01 -0.34 -24.14
CA ASP A 835 31.58 -0.06 -25.51
C ASP A 835 30.37 -0.91 -25.91
N VAL A 836 29.29 -0.76 -25.15
CA VAL A 836 27.99 -1.34 -25.49
C VAL A 836 27.29 -0.39 -26.47
N PRO A 837 26.93 -0.83 -27.70
CA PRO A 837 26.45 0.05 -28.78
C PRO A 837 25.21 0.93 -28.45
N ASN A 838 24.53 0.70 -27.32
CA ASN A 838 23.20 1.25 -27.06
C ASN A 838 22.90 1.75 -25.63
N PHE A 839 23.82 2.46 -24.95
CA PHE A 839 23.40 3.26 -23.78
C PHE A 839 24.07 4.64 -23.65
N ARG A 840 23.60 5.61 -24.45
CA ARG A 840 23.92 7.06 -24.35
C ARG A 840 23.87 7.64 -22.92
N ARG A 841 23.05 7.05 -22.03
CA ARG A 841 22.87 7.50 -20.63
C ARG A 841 24.04 7.13 -19.72
N VAL A 842 24.71 6.00 -19.95
CA VAL A 842 25.82 5.52 -19.12
C VAL A 842 27.05 6.40 -19.32
N ARG A 843 27.41 6.70 -20.58
CA ARG A 843 28.51 7.61 -20.91
C ARG A 843 28.29 9.02 -20.33
N LEU A 844 27.05 9.53 -20.37
CA LEU A 844 26.70 10.80 -19.74
C LEU A 844 26.81 10.76 -18.21
N ALA A 845 26.34 9.69 -17.56
CA ALA A 845 26.45 9.52 -16.10
C ALA A 845 27.92 9.43 -15.64
N LEU A 846 28.76 8.77 -16.42
CA LEU A 846 30.21 8.68 -16.20
C LEU A 846 30.88 10.05 -16.27
N ILE A 847 30.64 10.78 -17.36
CA ILE A 847 31.14 12.17 -17.55
C ILE A 847 30.65 13.07 -16.40
N GLN A 848 29.39 12.94 -16.01
CA GLN A 848 28.84 13.67 -14.86
C GLN A 848 29.56 13.35 -13.56
N GLY A 849 29.80 12.06 -13.28
CA GLY A 849 30.50 11.59 -12.10
C GLY A 849 31.92 12.15 -12.02
N ILE A 850 32.68 12.06 -13.12
CA ILE A 850 34.05 12.60 -13.24
C ILE A 850 34.05 14.12 -13.02
N ALA A 851 33.18 14.85 -13.70
CA ALA A 851 33.10 16.31 -13.58
C ALA A 851 32.67 16.77 -12.17
N SER A 852 31.84 15.98 -11.48
CA SER A 852 31.41 16.27 -10.10
C SER A 852 32.52 16.00 -9.07
N ALA A 853 33.44 15.08 -9.38
CA ALA A 853 34.49 14.65 -8.46
C ALA A 853 35.74 15.54 -8.48
N GLY A 854 35.93 16.38 -9.50
CA GLY A 854 37.11 17.24 -9.59
C GLY A 854 37.74 17.40 -10.98
N PRO A 855 38.11 16.30 -11.66
CA PRO A 855 38.90 16.37 -12.89
C PRO A 855 38.07 16.80 -14.10
N THR A 856 37.79 18.11 -14.20
CA THR A 856 37.06 18.74 -15.31
C THR A 856 37.73 18.45 -16.66
N GLY A 857 39.06 18.48 -16.71
CA GLY A 857 39.83 18.28 -17.95
C GLY A 857 39.54 16.92 -18.60
N LEU A 858 39.58 15.85 -17.80
CA LEU A 858 39.28 14.49 -18.28
C LEU A 858 37.83 14.36 -18.75
N ALA A 859 36.88 14.99 -18.04
CA ALA A 859 35.48 14.98 -18.46
C ALA A 859 35.27 15.72 -19.79
N VAL A 860 35.96 16.85 -19.99
CA VAL A 860 35.92 17.62 -21.25
C VAL A 860 36.52 16.81 -22.40
N GLU A 861 37.66 16.16 -22.18
CA GLU A 861 38.31 15.27 -23.16
C GLU A 861 37.35 14.16 -23.62
N MET A 862 36.79 13.40 -22.67
CA MET A 862 35.80 12.36 -22.95
C MET A 862 34.55 12.89 -23.68
N ALA A 863 34.11 14.11 -23.36
CA ALA A 863 32.99 14.72 -24.07
C ALA A 863 33.35 15.07 -25.52
N THR A 864 34.58 15.54 -25.78
CA THR A 864 35.04 15.90 -27.13
C THR A 864 35.16 14.70 -28.07
N GLU A 865 35.51 13.52 -27.55
CA GLU A 865 35.57 12.25 -28.29
C GLU A 865 34.20 11.75 -28.78
N ILE A 866 33.09 12.27 -28.24
CA ILE A 866 31.74 11.91 -28.69
C ILE A 866 31.50 12.43 -30.11
N SER A 867 31.38 11.53 -31.09
CA SER A 867 31.22 11.86 -32.51
C SER A 867 29.89 12.58 -32.81
N ASN A 868 28.82 12.28 -32.06
CA ASN A 868 27.51 12.89 -32.23
C ASN A 868 27.43 14.27 -31.54
N GLU A 869 27.28 15.34 -32.33
CA GLU A 869 27.26 16.73 -31.85
C GLU A 869 26.17 17.01 -30.80
N THR A 870 24.99 16.39 -30.92
CA THR A 870 23.91 16.57 -29.93
C THR A 870 24.24 15.92 -28.59
N GLN A 871 24.93 14.78 -28.61
CA GLN A 871 25.37 14.10 -27.40
C GLN A 871 26.57 14.80 -26.76
N ARG A 872 27.53 15.27 -27.58
CA ARG A 872 28.66 16.11 -27.14
C ARG A 872 28.17 17.35 -26.41
N ARG A 873 27.19 18.06 -26.98
CA ARG A 873 26.57 19.24 -26.34
C ARG A 873 25.89 18.90 -25.01
N ARG A 874 25.20 17.76 -24.91
CA ARG A 874 24.61 17.29 -23.64
C ARG A 874 25.69 16.97 -22.61
N ALA A 875 26.79 16.32 -23.00
CA ALA A 875 27.91 16.05 -22.12
C ALA A 875 28.56 17.34 -21.61
N MET A 876 28.81 18.31 -22.50
CA MET A 876 29.38 19.61 -22.12
C MET A 876 28.47 20.41 -21.19
N THR A 877 27.14 20.31 -21.38
CA THR A 877 26.16 20.89 -20.44
C THR A 877 26.31 20.30 -19.05
N VAL A 878 26.35 18.96 -18.94
CA VAL A 878 26.45 18.25 -17.68
C VAL A 878 27.78 18.52 -16.95
N ILE A 879 28.90 18.62 -17.69
CA ILE A 879 30.19 19.02 -17.14
C ILE A 879 30.10 20.42 -16.54
N THR A 880 29.53 21.36 -17.29
CA THR A 880 29.41 22.75 -16.85
C THR A 880 28.55 22.89 -15.60
N GLU A 881 27.44 22.13 -15.51
CA GLU A 881 26.59 22.04 -14.33
C GLU A 881 27.34 21.48 -13.11
N ALA A 882 28.15 20.44 -13.31
CA ALA A 882 28.96 19.83 -12.25
C ALA A 882 30.10 20.75 -11.75
N VAL A 883 30.73 21.53 -12.64
CA VAL A 883 31.73 22.54 -12.27
C VAL A 883 31.08 23.69 -11.49
N ALA A 884 29.90 24.12 -11.92
CA ALA A 884 29.16 25.18 -11.24
C ALA A 884 28.77 24.80 -9.82
N THR A 885 28.25 23.58 -9.63
CA THR A 885 27.86 23.03 -8.31
C THR A 885 29.04 22.89 -7.35
N ARG A 886 30.27 22.73 -7.84
CA ARG A 886 31.50 22.78 -7.02
C ARG A 886 31.94 24.18 -6.58
N GLY A 887 31.27 25.23 -7.03
CA GLY A 887 31.66 26.61 -6.71
C GLY A 887 32.67 27.25 -7.65
N GLN A 888 33.11 26.52 -8.69
CA GLN A 888 34.00 27.05 -9.73
C GLN A 888 33.21 27.80 -10.80
N LEU A 889 32.50 28.85 -10.38
CA LEU A 889 31.52 29.55 -11.23
C LEU A 889 32.15 30.26 -12.43
N GLU A 890 33.41 30.70 -12.34
CA GLU A 890 34.14 31.32 -13.46
C GLU A 890 34.47 30.33 -14.56
N GLU A 891 35.03 29.18 -14.17
CA GLU A 891 35.31 28.06 -15.07
C GLU A 891 34.02 27.54 -15.72
N ALA A 892 32.95 27.38 -14.93
CA ALA A 892 31.64 26.99 -15.47
C ALA A 892 31.05 28.03 -16.43
N THR A 893 31.24 29.33 -16.17
CA THR A 893 30.77 30.38 -17.09
C THR A 893 31.57 30.35 -18.40
N ALA A 894 32.88 30.16 -18.33
CA ALA A 894 33.74 30.00 -19.50
C ALA A 894 33.34 28.77 -20.33
N LEU A 895 33.13 27.62 -19.68
CA LEU A 895 32.66 26.39 -20.35
C LEU A 895 31.28 26.60 -20.99
N ALA A 896 30.34 27.25 -20.29
CA ALA A 896 29.04 27.57 -20.84
C ALA A 896 29.15 28.43 -22.10
N GLN A 897 30.09 29.38 -22.17
CA GLN A 897 30.29 30.26 -23.32
C GLN A 897 30.80 29.53 -24.57
N THR A 898 31.44 28.37 -24.42
CA THR A 898 31.87 27.54 -25.56
C THR A 898 30.74 26.73 -26.21
N ILE A 899 29.57 26.65 -25.56
CA ILE A 899 28.41 25.87 -26.02
C ILE A 899 27.50 26.74 -26.90
N HIS A 900 27.14 26.25 -28.09
CA HIS A 900 26.13 26.90 -28.93
C HIS A 900 24.72 26.81 -28.28
N ASN A 901 23.98 27.93 -28.21
CA ASN A 901 22.70 28.05 -27.48
C ASN A 901 22.79 27.69 -25.98
N ASN A 902 23.72 28.33 -25.27
CA ASN A 902 24.07 28.08 -23.87
C ASN A 902 23.12 28.62 -22.80
N ASP A 903 22.00 29.26 -23.15
CA ASP A 903 21.04 29.82 -22.18
C ASP A 903 20.63 28.81 -21.08
N ALA A 904 20.46 27.53 -21.43
CA ALA A 904 20.09 26.49 -20.48
C ALA A 904 21.22 26.14 -19.50
N VAL A 905 22.48 26.22 -19.96
CA VAL A 905 23.67 25.91 -19.17
C VAL A 905 24.02 27.09 -18.26
N LEU A 906 23.97 28.30 -18.80
CA LEU A 906 24.10 29.55 -18.04
C LEU A 906 23.01 29.68 -16.96
N ALA A 907 21.79 29.17 -17.21
CA ALA A 907 20.75 29.09 -16.19
C ALA A 907 21.11 28.14 -15.03
N ALA A 908 21.78 27.03 -15.31
CA ALA A 908 22.25 26.11 -14.27
C ALA A 908 23.49 26.64 -13.53
N VAL A 909 24.36 27.40 -14.21
CA VAL A 909 25.44 28.18 -13.56
C VAL A 909 24.84 29.24 -12.63
N ALA A 910 23.79 29.93 -13.07
CA ALA A 910 23.04 30.86 -12.23
C ALA A 910 22.38 30.14 -11.04
N GLU A 911 21.89 28.92 -11.21
CA GLU A 911 21.34 28.08 -10.13
C GLU A 911 22.40 27.72 -9.09
N ALA A 912 23.59 27.30 -9.50
CA ALA A 912 24.68 27.04 -8.57
C ALA A 912 25.20 28.30 -7.87
N ALA A 913 25.23 29.45 -8.56
CA ALA A 913 25.55 30.73 -7.93
C ALA A 913 24.49 31.14 -6.90
N ALA A 914 23.22 30.84 -7.19
CA ALA A 914 22.09 31.01 -6.29
C ALA A 914 22.22 30.15 -5.03
N THR A 915 22.60 28.88 -5.18
CA THR A 915 22.78 27.99 -4.02
C THR A 915 23.91 28.42 -3.08
N GLN A 916 24.89 29.16 -3.61
CA GLN A 916 26.02 29.73 -2.86
C GLN A 916 25.76 31.16 -2.34
N GLY A 917 24.52 31.68 -2.48
CA GLY A 917 24.14 33.00 -1.97
C GLY A 917 24.68 34.19 -2.79
N GLN A 918 25.22 33.97 -4.00
CA GLN A 918 25.78 35.03 -4.84
C GLN A 918 24.71 35.75 -5.67
N LEU A 919 23.72 36.36 -5.01
CA LEU A 919 22.54 36.98 -5.64
C LEU A 919 22.88 37.96 -6.78
N ALA A 920 23.88 38.84 -6.57
CA ALA A 920 24.29 39.82 -7.59
C ALA A 920 24.80 39.15 -8.88
N ARG A 921 25.47 38.00 -8.74
CA ARG A 921 25.99 37.21 -9.87
C ARG A 921 24.88 36.46 -10.60
N VAL A 922 23.89 35.95 -9.88
CA VAL A 922 22.67 35.35 -10.47
C VAL A 922 21.91 36.38 -11.30
N GLU A 923 21.75 37.60 -10.78
CA GLU A 923 21.10 38.71 -11.50
C GLU A 923 21.89 39.13 -12.75
N ALA A 924 23.23 39.16 -12.67
CA ALA A 924 24.09 39.44 -13.81
C ALA A 924 23.96 38.37 -14.91
N LEU A 925 24.00 37.08 -14.54
CA LEU A 925 23.78 35.96 -15.47
C LEU A 925 22.36 35.97 -16.05
N CYS A 926 21.36 36.38 -15.28
CA CYS A 926 19.99 36.51 -15.77
C CYS A 926 19.83 37.58 -16.86
N LYS A 927 20.67 38.63 -16.85
CA LYS A 927 20.64 39.71 -17.83
C LYS A 927 21.28 39.34 -19.17
N THR A 928 22.10 38.29 -19.24
CA THR A 928 22.81 37.90 -20.46
C THR A 928 22.03 36.93 -21.37
N PHE A 929 20.88 36.42 -20.93
CA PHE A 929 20.03 35.51 -21.71
C PHE A 929 19.39 36.20 -22.93
N LYS A 930 19.58 35.63 -24.12
CA LYS A 930 19.13 36.25 -25.39
C LYS A 930 17.71 35.87 -25.83
N ALA A 931 17.13 34.75 -25.35
CA ALA A 931 15.81 34.27 -25.79
C ALA A 931 14.69 34.45 -24.73
N ARG A 932 13.50 34.94 -25.11
CA ARG A 932 12.36 35.22 -24.20
C ARG A 932 11.69 33.98 -23.56
N GLY A 933 11.90 32.77 -24.09
CA GLY A 933 11.22 31.54 -23.63
C GLY A 933 12.01 30.63 -22.65
N ARG A 934 13.33 30.81 -22.53
CA ARG A 934 14.23 30.00 -21.69
C ARG A 934 14.79 30.64 -20.38
N PRO A 935 14.51 31.91 -19.99
CA PRO A 935 15.05 32.53 -18.76
C PRO A 935 14.31 32.09 -17.48
N ASN A 936 13.30 31.23 -17.60
CA ASN A 936 12.42 30.86 -16.48
C ASN A 936 13.03 29.81 -15.52
N ARG A 937 14.00 29.00 -15.96
CA ARG A 937 14.79 28.14 -15.05
C ARG A 937 15.66 28.99 -14.12
N ALA A 938 16.37 29.96 -14.69
CA ALA A 938 17.18 30.90 -13.92
C ALA A 938 16.33 31.76 -12.97
N ARG A 939 15.13 32.19 -13.38
CA ARG A 939 14.18 32.87 -12.48
C ARG A 939 13.68 31.98 -11.34
N SER A 940 13.47 30.69 -11.57
CA SER A 940 13.13 29.73 -10.50
C SER A 940 14.27 29.61 -9.50
N ALA A 941 15.50 29.50 -9.99
CA ALA A 941 16.68 29.44 -9.15
C ALA A 941 16.97 30.76 -8.40
N LEU A 942 16.70 31.90 -9.02
CA LEU A 942 16.76 33.20 -8.36
C LEU A 942 15.71 33.30 -7.26
N ALA A 943 14.47 32.86 -7.50
CA ALA A 943 13.43 32.82 -6.47
C ALA A 943 13.82 31.92 -5.29
N GLU A 944 14.46 30.77 -5.56
CA GLU A 944 15.02 29.90 -4.52
C GLU A 944 16.12 30.57 -3.71
N ALA A 945 17.09 31.23 -4.36
CA ALA A 945 18.16 31.92 -3.63
C ALA A 945 17.65 33.08 -2.78
N VAL A 946 16.71 33.86 -3.31
CA VAL A 946 16.05 34.95 -2.57
C VAL A 946 15.23 34.40 -1.40
N ALA A 947 14.59 33.25 -1.57
CA ALA A 947 13.92 32.53 -0.49
C ALA A 947 14.91 32.04 0.59
N ARG A 948 16.11 31.55 0.21
CA ARG A 948 17.16 31.14 1.16
C ARG A 948 17.69 32.31 1.99
N THR A 949 17.71 33.52 1.45
CA THR A 949 18.07 34.73 2.23
C THR A 949 16.95 35.21 3.15
N GLY A 950 15.79 34.55 3.13
CA GLY A 950 14.64 34.86 3.99
C GLY A 950 13.69 35.92 3.44
N ASP A 951 13.87 36.40 2.20
CA ASP A 951 13.01 37.41 1.58
C ASP A 951 11.89 36.75 0.77
N LEU A 952 10.84 36.29 1.47
CA LEU A 952 9.72 35.58 0.86
C LEU A 952 8.96 36.44 -0.15
N ASP A 953 8.74 37.71 0.16
CA ASP A 953 7.94 38.60 -0.66
C ASP A 953 8.62 38.85 -2.02
N ARG A 954 9.93 39.09 -2.01
CA ARG A 954 10.72 39.22 -3.25
C ARG A 954 10.76 37.90 -4.02
N ALA A 955 10.86 36.77 -3.33
CA ALA A 955 10.82 35.46 -3.99
C ALA A 955 9.47 35.21 -4.70
N LEU A 956 8.35 35.53 -4.06
CA LEU A 956 7.01 35.39 -4.65
C LEU A 956 6.74 36.40 -5.78
N LEU A 957 7.34 37.60 -5.73
CA LEU A 957 7.31 38.54 -6.85
C LEU A 957 8.01 37.98 -8.10
N ILE A 958 9.14 37.28 -7.93
CA ILE A 958 9.85 36.62 -9.03
C ILE A 958 8.99 35.47 -9.62
N VAL A 959 8.30 34.72 -8.76
CA VAL A 959 7.34 33.68 -9.17
C VAL A 959 6.19 34.29 -9.98
N ALA A 960 5.61 35.40 -9.52
CA ALA A 960 4.51 36.09 -10.21
C ALA A 960 4.91 36.59 -11.61
N GLY A 961 6.17 37.01 -11.78
CA GLY A 961 6.74 37.41 -13.07
C GLY A 961 7.05 36.26 -14.04
N THR A 962 6.91 35.00 -13.63
CA THR A 962 7.26 33.82 -14.44
C THR A 962 6.05 33.27 -15.20
N ARG A 963 6.13 33.19 -16.54
CA ARG A 963 5.11 32.60 -17.42
C ARG A 963 5.75 31.59 -18.38
N PRO A 964 5.09 30.48 -18.74
CA PRO A 964 3.72 30.01 -18.40
C PRO A 964 3.57 29.31 -17.03
N GLN A 965 2.31 29.00 -16.62
CA GLN A 965 1.91 28.43 -15.31
C GLN A 965 2.76 27.24 -14.84
N VAL A 966 3.11 26.31 -15.74
CA VAL A 966 3.94 25.14 -15.42
C VAL A 966 5.29 25.55 -14.82
N LEU A 967 5.88 26.65 -15.30
CA LEU A 967 7.14 27.18 -14.81
C LEU A 967 6.96 28.03 -13.55
N GLN A 968 5.82 28.68 -13.39
CA GLN A 968 5.45 29.35 -12.14
C GLN A 968 5.40 28.35 -10.97
N ASN A 969 4.83 27.17 -11.19
CA ASN A 969 4.77 26.10 -10.19
C ASN A 969 6.15 25.53 -9.86
N ARG A 970 7.05 25.43 -10.85
CA ARG A 970 8.45 25.08 -10.61
C ARG A 970 9.16 26.14 -9.76
N ALA A 971 8.93 27.43 -10.04
CA ALA A 971 9.48 28.52 -9.24
C ALA A 971 8.92 28.50 -7.80
N ARG A 972 7.63 28.24 -7.58
CA ARG A 972 7.04 28.03 -6.25
C ARG A 972 7.71 26.87 -5.50
N CYS A 973 7.91 25.73 -6.17
CA CYS A 973 8.64 24.61 -5.58
C CYS A 973 10.07 25.00 -5.19
N ALA A 974 10.76 25.78 -6.02
CA ALA A 974 12.11 26.26 -5.74
C ALA A 974 12.12 27.19 -4.50
N VAL A 975 11.10 28.05 -4.35
CA VAL A 975 10.89 28.85 -3.13
C VAL A 975 10.71 27.95 -1.89
N VAL A 976 9.90 26.89 -1.97
CA VAL A 976 9.74 25.94 -0.85
C VAL A 976 11.09 25.31 -0.47
N VAL A 977 11.85 24.82 -1.46
CA VAL A 977 13.17 24.23 -1.23
C VAL A 977 14.12 25.24 -0.58
N GLY A 978 14.12 26.49 -1.03
CA GLY A 978 14.94 27.56 -0.46
C GLY A 978 14.56 27.90 0.99
N LEU A 979 13.27 28.04 1.27
CA LEU A 979 12.77 28.30 2.63
C LEU A 979 13.09 27.13 3.57
N ALA A 980 12.86 25.89 3.11
CA ALA A 980 13.17 24.67 3.85
C ALA A 980 14.67 24.60 4.20
N GLY A 981 15.55 24.84 3.22
CA GLY A 981 17.00 24.86 3.44
C GLY A 981 17.50 25.98 4.37
N SER A 982 16.76 27.08 4.50
CA SER A 982 17.06 28.17 5.45
C SER A 982 16.51 27.95 6.86
N GLY A 983 15.74 26.87 7.09
CA GLY A 983 15.07 26.60 8.36
C GLY A 983 13.75 27.38 8.57
N ARG A 984 13.27 28.14 7.56
CA ARG A 984 11.96 28.83 7.60
C ARG A 984 10.81 27.88 7.27
N ILE A 985 10.64 26.87 8.11
CA ILE A 985 9.76 25.73 7.88
C ILE A 985 8.28 26.14 7.77
N ALA A 986 7.82 27.07 8.61
CA ALA A 986 6.43 27.54 8.58
C ALA A 986 6.05 28.20 7.24
N ASP A 987 6.96 29.00 6.68
CA ASP A 987 6.78 29.64 5.38
C ASP A 987 6.89 28.64 4.24
N ALA A 988 7.85 27.70 4.32
CA ALA A 988 7.98 26.61 3.36
C ALA A 988 6.67 25.80 3.26
N ARG A 989 6.06 25.48 4.40
CA ARG A 989 4.78 24.75 4.49
C ARG A 989 3.64 25.51 3.85
N ARG A 990 3.53 26.81 4.14
CA ARG A 990 2.51 27.69 3.55
C ARG A 990 2.62 27.74 2.03
N VAL A 991 3.84 27.89 1.49
CA VAL A 991 4.05 27.91 0.04
C VAL A 991 3.84 26.53 -0.58
N ALA A 992 4.23 25.44 0.09
CA ALA A 992 4.07 24.07 -0.38
C ALA A 992 2.60 23.71 -0.67
N ALA A 993 1.67 24.18 0.16
CA ALA A 993 0.23 24.01 -0.05
C ALA A 993 -0.27 24.61 -1.38
N SER A 994 0.41 25.65 -1.88
CA SER A 994 0.08 26.33 -3.15
C SER A 994 0.82 25.76 -4.37
N VAL A 995 1.66 24.72 -4.20
CA VAL A 995 2.38 24.09 -5.31
C VAL A 995 1.44 23.13 -6.05
N GLU A 996 1.14 23.49 -7.30
CA GLU A 996 0.40 22.66 -8.25
C GLU A 996 1.35 21.80 -9.11
N GLY A 997 0.88 20.62 -9.52
CA GLY A 997 1.67 19.67 -10.33
C GLY A 997 2.59 18.79 -9.48
N VAL A 998 2.51 17.46 -9.66
CA VAL A 998 3.05 16.54 -8.66
C VAL A 998 4.53 16.31 -8.69
N ALA A 999 5.20 16.39 -9.84
CA ALA A 999 6.67 16.34 -9.81
C ALA A 999 7.25 17.48 -8.95
N MET A 1000 6.60 18.65 -8.98
CA MET A 1000 6.99 19.81 -8.19
C MET A 1000 6.50 19.69 -6.74
N ARG A 1001 5.27 19.20 -6.51
CA ARG A 1001 4.75 18.97 -5.15
C ARG A 1001 5.54 17.90 -4.40
N ASN A 1002 5.83 16.74 -5.00
CA ASN A 1002 6.65 15.70 -4.39
C ASN A 1002 8.03 16.22 -4.01
N ARG A 1003 8.64 17.06 -4.85
CA ARG A 1003 9.94 17.68 -4.55
C ARG A 1003 9.85 18.70 -3.42
N ALA A 1004 8.81 19.52 -3.41
CA ALA A 1004 8.53 20.49 -2.33
C ALA A 1004 8.27 19.77 -0.99
N MET A 1005 7.44 18.72 -0.99
CA MET A 1005 7.10 17.93 0.18
C MET A 1005 8.28 17.09 0.69
N ALA A 1006 9.10 16.53 -0.20
CA ALA A 1006 10.33 15.83 0.19
C ALA A 1006 11.34 16.80 0.83
N ALA A 1007 11.51 18.01 0.28
CA ALA A 1007 12.36 19.04 0.88
C ALA A 1007 11.82 19.51 2.24
N LEU A 1008 10.50 19.68 2.37
CA LEU A 1008 9.86 20.01 3.64
C LEU A 1008 10.03 18.87 4.66
N ALA A 1009 9.88 17.61 4.26
CA ALA A 1009 10.06 16.45 5.12
C ALA A 1009 11.48 16.37 5.70
N VAL A 1010 12.49 16.66 4.88
CA VAL A 1010 13.90 16.75 5.33
C VAL A 1010 14.07 17.90 6.32
N ALA A 1011 13.57 19.10 6.02
CA ALA A 1011 13.71 20.24 6.91
C ALA A 1011 12.97 20.08 8.25
N GLU A 1012 11.78 19.47 8.25
CA GLU A 1012 11.04 19.13 9.47
C GLU A 1012 11.80 18.07 10.30
N ALA A 1013 12.44 17.09 9.65
CA ALA A 1013 13.27 16.10 10.33
C ALA A 1013 14.53 16.72 10.94
N GLU A 1014 15.21 17.63 10.23
CA GLU A 1014 16.38 18.36 10.75
C GLU A 1014 16.02 19.24 11.96
N ALA A 1015 14.78 19.75 12.01
CA ALA A 1015 14.27 20.53 13.14
C ALA A 1015 13.70 19.67 14.29
N GLY A 1016 13.71 18.34 14.17
CA GLY A 1016 13.15 17.43 15.18
C GLY A 1016 11.61 17.34 15.20
N ASN A 1017 10.92 17.87 14.18
CA ASN A 1017 9.46 17.82 14.07
C ASN A 1017 9.02 16.52 13.35
N LEU A 1018 9.08 15.41 14.05
CA LEU A 1018 9.02 14.08 13.43
C LEU A 1018 7.66 13.71 12.86
N ASP A 1019 6.58 14.07 13.56
CA ASP A 1019 5.20 13.85 13.10
C ASP A 1019 4.93 14.64 11.81
N ARG A 1020 5.41 15.88 11.76
CA ARG A 1020 5.26 16.74 10.58
C ARG A 1020 6.12 16.27 9.42
N SER A 1021 7.31 15.74 9.70
CA SER A 1021 8.13 15.08 8.70
C SER A 1021 7.40 13.85 8.12
N ALA A 1022 6.79 13.02 8.97
CA ALA A 1022 6.03 11.85 8.52
C ALA A 1022 4.80 12.23 7.67
N VAL A 1023 4.06 13.28 8.05
CA VAL A 1023 2.96 13.83 7.24
C VAL A 1023 3.47 14.32 5.89
N ALA A 1024 4.61 15.01 5.86
CA ALA A 1024 5.20 15.48 4.62
C ALA A 1024 5.68 14.33 3.71
N VAL A 1025 6.26 13.27 4.29
CA VAL A 1025 6.62 12.02 3.60
C VAL A 1025 5.37 11.34 3.00
N ALA A 1026 4.28 11.24 3.76
CA ALA A 1026 3.03 10.64 3.29
C ALA A 1026 2.44 11.37 2.07
N GLY A 1027 2.72 12.68 1.95
CA GLY A 1027 2.37 13.49 0.78
C GLY A 1027 3.24 13.26 -0.47
N VAL A 1028 4.29 12.43 -0.39
CA VAL A 1028 5.21 12.14 -1.50
C VAL A 1028 4.89 10.77 -2.10
N THR A 1029 4.40 10.76 -3.34
CA THR A 1029 4.05 9.50 -4.03
C THR A 1029 5.24 8.73 -4.62
N ASN A 1030 6.46 9.30 -4.57
CA ASN A 1030 7.66 8.67 -5.10
C ASN A 1030 8.67 8.39 -3.98
N LEU A 1031 8.70 7.13 -3.53
CA LEU A 1031 9.64 6.63 -2.52
C LEU A 1031 11.11 6.87 -2.87
N GLY A 1032 11.47 6.78 -4.15
CA GLY A 1032 12.83 7.04 -4.60
C GLY A 1032 13.26 8.49 -4.37
N LEU A 1033 12.33 9.44 -4.46
CA LEU A 1033 12.60 10.85 -4.18
C LEU A 1033 12.76 11.12 -2.68
N ILE A 1034 12.03 10.40 -1.83
CA ILE A 1034 12.22 10.44 -0.38
C ILE A 1034 13.64 9.96 -0.05
N THR A 1035 14.01 8.77 -0.54
CA THR A 1035 15.35 8.22 -0.33
C THR A 1035 16.43 9.17 -0.83
N GLU A 1036 16.31 9.67 -2.06
CA GLU A 1036 17.27 10.60 -2.65
C GLU A 1036 17.43 11.86 -1.80
N SER A 1037 16.33 12.48 -1.37
CA SER A 1037 16.36 13.74 -0.61
C SER A 1037 16.98 13.56 0.78
N PHE A 1038 16.62 12.50 1.50
CA PHE A 1038 17.19 12.21 2.82
C PHE A 1038 18.66 11.74 2.72
N ALA A 1039 18.99 10.83 1.79
CA ALA A 1039 20.35 10.30 1.67
C ALA A 1039 21.36 11.34 1.17
N THR A 1040 20.97 12.21 0.24
CA THR A 1040 21.85 13.31 -0.23
C THR A 1040 22.13 14.32 0.89
N THR A 1041 21.11 14.68 1.66
CA THR A 1041 21.26 15.57 2.81
C THR A 1041 22.04 14.92 3.96
N ALA A 1042 21.85 13.62 4.18
CA ALA A 1042 22.63 12.85 5.15
C ALA A 1042 24.14 12.93 4.87
N ILE A 1043 24.53 12.74 3.60
CA ILE A 1043 25.93 12.84 3.16
C ILE A 1043 26.48 14.26 3.36
N SER A 1044 25.68 15.31 3.11
CA SER A 1044 26.14 16.70 3.23
C SER A 1044 26.33 17.13 4.69
N ARG A 1045 25.46 16.69 5.60
CA ARG A 1045 25.55 17.00 7.03
C ARG A 1045 26.65 16.23 7.75
N GLY A 1046 26.81 14.94 7.43
CA GLY A 1046 27.76 14.07 8.12
C GLY A 1046 27.47 13.91 9.62
N GLY A 1047 28.35 13.18 10.33
CA GLY A 1047 28.26 13.00 11.79
C GLY A 1047 26.92 12.42 12.27
N GLY A 1048 26.49 12.80 13.48
CA GLY A 1048 25.24 12.31 14.09
C GLY A 1048 23.98 12.74 13.34
N ALA A 1049 23.93 13.98 12.82
CA ALA A 1049 22.79 14.47 12.02
C ALA A 1049 22.65 13.71 10.69
N GLY A 1050 23.78 13.37 10.05
CA GLY A 1050 23.78 12.52 8.85
C GLY A 1050 23.26 11.12 9.12
N ARG A 1051 23.70 10.48 10.21
CA ARG A 1051 23.19 9.17 10.65
C ARG A 1051 21.70 9.19 10.92
N TYR A 1052 21.22 10.24 11.58
CA TYR A 1052 19.81 10.44 11.88
C TYR A 1052 18.95 10.56 10.59
N LEU A 1053 19.37 11.39 9.63
CA LEU A 1053 18.68 11.50 8.35
C LEU A 1053 18.71 10.21 7.53
N LEU A 1054 19.82 9.45 7.61
CA LEU A 1054 19.93 8.14 6.97
C LEU A 1054 18.97 7.12 7.59
N ALA A 1055 18.77 7.16 8.91
CA ALA A 1055 17.79 6.32 9.60
C ALA A 1055 16.36 6.61 9.10
N ARG A 1056 16.02 7.89 8.88
CA ARG A 1056 14.73 8.29 8.28
C ARG A 1056 14.61 7.86 6.82
N ALA A 1057 15.71 7.90 6.05
CA ALA A 1057 15.74 7.39 4.68
C ALA A 1057 15.42 5.89 4.61
N LEU A 1058 15.97 5.09 5.54
CA LEU A 1058 15.69 3.65 5.65
C LEU A 1058 14.26 3.39 6.12
N LEU A 1059 13.74 4.20 7.06
CA LEU A 1059 12.38 4.06 7.57
C LEU A 1059 11.31 4.27 6.48
N HIS A 1060 11.49 5.29 5.64
CA HIS A 1060 10.45 5.75 4.72
C HIS A 1060 10.71 5.44 3.24
N GLY A 1061 11.93 5.10 2.87
CA GLY A 1061 12.36 4.93 1.48
C GLY A 1061 13.06 3.60 1.23
N SER A 1062 13.43 3.33 -0.01
CA SER A 1062 14.13 2.09 -0.37
C SER A 1062 15.57 2.09 0.14
N TRP A 1063 16.02 0.95 0.65
CA TRP A 1063 17.40 0.81 1.14
C TRP A 1063 18.43 0.88 0.00
N VAL A 1064 18.07 0.49 -1.23
CA VAL A 1064 18.98 0.50 -2.40
C VAL A 1064 19.46 1.92 -2.71
N GLY A 1065 18.58 2.92 -2.58
CA GLY A 1065 18.97 4.32 -2.75
C GLY A 1065 19.83 4.87 -1.61
N CYS A 1066 19.96 4.15 -0.49
CA CYS A 1066 20.80 4.51 0.64
C CYS A 1066 22.23 3.94 0.54
N VAL A 1067 22.53 3.04 -0.40
CA VAL A 1067 23.82 2.29 -0.46
C VAL A 1067 25.05 3.19 -0.41
N VAL A 1068 25.06 4.28 -1.19
CA VAL A 1068 26.19 5.22 -1.23
C VAL A 1068 26.31 6.00 0.10
N ALA A 1069 25.20 6.39 0.71
CA ALA A 1069 25.18 7.08 1.99
C ALA A 1069 25.61 6.15 3.15
N LEU A 1070 25.16 4.90 3.14
CA LEU A 1070 25.57 3.86 4.07
C LEU A 1070 27.08 3.61 3.96
N HIS A 1071 27.62 3.43 2.75
CA HIS A 1071 29.07 3.24 2.59
C HIS A 1071 29.89 4.40 3.18
N ARG A 1072 29.44 5.65 2.99
CA ARG A 1072 30.18 6.85 3.43
C ARG A 1072 30.06 7.14 4.92
N LEU A 1073 28.88 6.91 5.50
CA LEU A 1073 28.59 7.30 6.88
C LEU A 1073 28.69 6.13 7.86
N GLU A 1074 28.26 4.93 7.46
CA GLU A 1074 28.19 3.72 8.30
C GLU A 1074 28.46 2.42 7.51
N PRO A 1075 29.73 2.06 7.25
CA PRO A 1075 30.09 0.86 6.51
C PRO A 1075 29.55 -0.45 7.12
N ASP A 1076 29.45 -0.52 8.45
CA ASP A 1076 28.91 -1.69 9.15
C ASP A 1076 27.43 -1.92 8.82
N ALA A 1077 26.66 -0.84 8.66
CA ALA A 1077 25.26 -0.92 8.26
C ALA A 1077 25.10 -1.40 6.82
N LEU A 1078 26.03 -1.05 5.92
CA LEU A 1078 26.06 -1.59 4.57
C LEU A 1078 26.36 -3.10 4.57
N SER A 1079 27.29 -3.54 5.41
CA SER A 1079 27.62 -4.97 5.55
C SER A 1079 26.44 -5.79 6.10
N ALA A 1080 25.69 -5.24 7.07
CA ALA A 1080 24.46 -5.84 7.56
C ALA A 1080 23.38 -5.95 6.47
N ALA A 1081 23.19 -4.90 5.66
CA ALA A 1081 22.26 -4.93 4.54
C ALA A 1081 22.64 -5.95 3.46
N GLU A 1082 23.93 -6.06 3.13
CA GLU A 1082 24.42 -7.05 2.17
C GLU A 1082 24.23 -8.49 2.67
N SER A 1083 24.49 -8.74 3.96
CA SER A 1083 24.23 -10.05 4.58
C SER A 1083 22.75 -10.42 4.50
N ALA A 1084 21.85 -9.48 4.82
CA ALA A 1084 20.41 -9.67 4.70
C ALA A 1084 19.96 -9.90 3.25
N LEU A 1085 20.58 -9.22 2.29
CA LEU A 1085 20.31 -9.43 0.87
C LEU A 1085 20.72 -10.85 0.43
N GLN A 1086 21.86 -11.35 0.91
CA GLN A 1086 22.30 -12.72 0.64
C GLN A 1086 21.38 -13.77 1.29
N GLU A 1087 20.96 -13.55 2.53
CA GLU A 1087 20.03 -14.42 3.27
C GLU A 1087 18.70 -14.54 2.53
N THR A 1088 18.09 -13.40 2.20
CA THR A 1088 16.80 -13.37 1.50
C THR A 1088 16.88 -13.95 0.08
N THR A 1089 18.01 -13.77 -0.61
CA THR A 1089 18.27 -14.37 -1.93
C THR A 1089 18.38 -15.89 -1.83
N ARG A 1090 19.22 -16.41 -0.92
CA ARG A 1090 19.39 -17.87 -0.71
C ARG A 1090 18.08 -18.55 -0.31
N HIS A 1091 17.32 -17.93 0.60
CA HIS A 1091 16.04 -18.49 1.05
C HIS A 1091 15.05 -18.62 -0.11
N ALA A 1092 14.98 -17.61 -0.97
CA ALA A 1092 14.13 -17.65 -2.15
C ALA A 1092 14.63 -18.69 -3.19
N GLU A 1093 15.94 -18.91 -3.35
CA GLU A 1093 16.51 -19.94 -4.24
C GLU A 1093 16.19 -21.38 -3.75
N ILE A 1094 16.23 -21.61 -2.44
CA ILE A 1094 15.89 -22.91 -1.84
C ILE A 1094 14.40 -23.24 -2.04
N ARG A 1095 13.53 -22.23 -1.99
CA ARG A 1095 12.08 -22.38 -2.10
C ARG A 1095 11.56 -22.38 -3.53
N THR A 1096 12.33 -21.90 -4.51
CA THR A 1096 12.01 -22.16 -5.91
C THR A 1096 12.05 -23.67 -6.16
N PRO A 1097 10.98 -24.27 -6.70
CA PRO A 1097 11.02 -25.69 -7.06
C PRO A 1097 12.14 -25.87 -8.10
N ARG A 1098 13.24 -26.51 -7.70
CA ARG A 1098 14.20 -27.07 -8.67
C ARG A 1098 13.44 -28.09 -9.51
N SER A 1099 13.69 -28.08 -10.81
CA SER A 1099 13.05 -28.86 -11.88
C SER A 1099 13.19 -30.39 -11.78
N SER A 1100 13.23 -30.95 -10.57
CA SER A 1100 13.24 -32.39 -10.33
C SER A 1100 11.94 -32.79 -9.64
N PHE A 1101 10.86 -32.88 -10.39
CA PHE A 1101 9.74 -33.76 -10.03
C PHE A 1101 9.86 -35.05 -10.84
N PRO A 1102 9.68 -36.22 -10.19
CA PRO A 1102 9.88 -37.51 -10.82
C PRO A 1102 8.90 -37.67 -11.97
N ALA A 1103 9.39 -38.13 -13.12
CA ALA A 1103 8.57 -38.56 -14.24
C ALA A 1103 7.49 -39.51 -13.71
N GLY A 1104 6.25 -39.01 -13.63
CA GLY A 1104 5.09 -39.79 -13.25
C GLY A 1104 4.96 -40.95 -14.23
N SER A 1105 4.93 -42.14 -13.66
CA SER A 1105 4.66 -43.43 -14.28
C SER A 1105 3.80 -43.33 -15.53
N ARG A 1106 4.36 -43.73 -16.67
CA ARG A 1106 3.58 -44.24 -17.78
C ARG A 1106 2.60 -45.27 -17.21
N ALA A 1107 1.31 -45.00 -17.30
CA ALA A 1107 0.31 -46.03 -17.19
C ALA A 1107 0.57 -46.99 -18.36
N ASP A 1108 1.03 -48.20 -18.04
CA ASP A 1108 1.01 -49.31 -18.98
C ASP A 1108 -0.44 -49.55 -19.42
N PRO A 1109 -0.71 -49.72 -20.72
CA PRO A 1109 -2.00 -50.20 -21.18
C PRO A 1109 -2.03 -51.72 -20.92
N ILE A 1110 -3.17 -52.23 -20.41
CA ILE A 1110 -3.79 -53.55 -20.64
C ILE A 1110 -4.60 -53.95 -19.40
N GLY A 1111 -5.90 -54.23 -19.62
CA GLY A 1111 -6.82 -54.82 -18.66
C GLY A 1111 -8.26 -54.39 -18.92
#